data_AF-A0A2V9A3V1-F1
#
_entry.id   AF-A0A2V9A3V1-F1
#
_cell.length_a   1.000
_cell.length_b   1.000
_cell.length_c   1.000
_cell.angle_alpha   90.00
_cell.angle_beta   90.00
_cell.angle_gamma   90.00
#
_symmetry.space_group_name_H-M   'P 1'
#
loop_
_entity.id
_entity.type
_entity.pdbx_description
1 polymer ?
#
loop_
_entity_poly.entity_id
_entity_poly.type
_entity_poly.pdbx_seq_one_letter_code
_entity_poly.pdbx_strand_id
1 'polypeptide(L)'
;MEGRRVRFVFLIPVLLLTFMAQKTRSQKNNPAEEKVAAAQSGSKSRAKSLSPAASAWVESTLGKMTVDEKIGQLLFTTYHGGFTATDSPAYQQLLHDVQDLHVGGFIVITHGSPLGIVKSQAYPTAVLANQLQTKSKLPLLIGADFERGTAMRYDEGTSFPTAMAVAAGGNPKDAYTMGKITASEARATGVHWVYAPDSDVNNNPANPIINTRSFGENPQRVGEFVSAFVKGVADGSALATAKHFPGHGDTAADSHIDLAVISASRERLEHLELVPFRAAIAAGADTVMTGHLSVPALEPDPNTPATLSPKILEGLLRKELRFQGLIVTDAMDMGGITVRYAPGEAAVRAVVAGVDCLLMPPVPDAAFEALEGAVKSGRISKRRLDESVRRILQAKARLGLNKNRLVDVNVLNHKFGSVAWQQQAQEISDRGVTLLRDKPHRLPLDGTKPSRALLLAFYADPEPYPGEDLERELRSRFDSLTTLRADTRFVNASTLKLPSPDAYDVAIVAFFVRVSDRKGNVDVPPEQVGLAEQIYKTGKPVITVAFGSPYLIEGFPQAETWLAAFGISDVAQISLARALFGEIPVRGHLPVTVPGVNLQAGFGIAVPANPMALQPMDVREDGQLRPAYEAVERAVKDKAFPGATLAVGFRGKVAVHAFGKLSYDAKSRAVLPTTMYDIASLTKVVVTTTLVAKLAEGDFAVPLDLEAKIERYLPEWAGGPQPEWRHRVTVRHLLTHTSGLPPFKEYWRSSQGKQDTLTKIFTEPLEYEPGSKEVYSDLGIILMAEIIERLTGRKLDDLANSFVFSPLGMRNSMYKPPKKIWPTIAPTEIDNQYRHRLMQGEVHDENAYAIGGVSGHAGVFSTAPDLAAFCQMLLNGGVYAHQRILRRATVTLFTTPQRLSGGTRTLGWAVPTPGGLAGHYFSEHSFGHTGFTGTSIWVDPDQQLFVVFLTNRVHPTRENQKIQQVRRDVHDAVMQALGLATTAAH
;
A
#
# COMPACT_ATOMS: atom_id res chain seq x y z
N MET A 1 33.09 58.85 -0.15
CA MET A 1 32.52 59.75 0.87
C MET A 1 31.58 58.94 1.76
N GLU A 2 31.10 59.49 2.87
CA GLU A 2 30.41 58.75 3.94
C GLU A 2 29.00 58.23 3.56
N GLY A 3 28.40 57.26 4.27
CA GLY A 3 28.96 56.33 5.26
C GLY A 3 28.08 56.04 6.50
N ARG A 4 28.35 54.89 7.17
CA ARG A 4 27.95 54.52 8.57
C ARG A 4 26.44 54.23 8.78
N ARG A 5 25.98 53.41 9.75
CA ARG A 5 26.58 52.68 10.92
C ARG A 5 25.66 51.47 11.29
N VAL A 6 26.19 50.24 11.56
CA VAL A 6 26.35 49.57 12.89
C VAL A 6 25.07 48.91 13.48
N ARG A 7 25.04 47.79 14.25
CA ARG A 7 26.04 46.99 15.04
C ARG A 7 25.76 45.46 14.92
N PHE A 8 26.78 44.56 14.88
CA PHE A 8 27.29 43.63 15.94
C PHE A 8 26.25 42.61 16.50
N VAL A 9 26.52 41.34 16.89
CA VAL A 9 27.58 40.59 17.64
C VAL A 9 27.45 39.10 17.22
N PHE A 10 28.36 38.10 17.23
CA PHE A 10 29.83 37.80 17.11
C PHE A 10 29.86 36.25 16.78
N LEU A 11 30.82 35.30 16.96
CA LEU A 11 32.21 35.13 17.45
C LEU A 11 32.79 33.83 16.81
N ILE A 12 34.12 33.63 16.72
CA ILE A 12 34.78 32.35 16.34
C ILE A 12 36.17 32.23 17.05
N PRO A 13 36.75 31.02 17.22
CA PRO A 13 38.04 30.68 16.57
C PRO A 13 38.07 29.23 16.02
N VAL A 14 38.74 28.80 14.92
CA VAL A 14 39.84 29.29 14.04
C VAL A 14 41.28 29.04 14.54
N LEU A 15 42.07 28.29 13.73
CA LEU A 15 43.51 28.41 13.34
C LEU A 15 43.93 27.04 12.72
N LEU A 16 44.20 26.93 11.41
CA LEU A 16 45.52 26.93 10.71
C LEU A 16 46.37 25.65 10.92
N LEU A 17 47.28 25.21 10.02
CA LEU A 17 48.02 25.92 8.94
C LEU A 17 48.33 25.00 7.72
N THR A 18 48.81 25.58 6.62
CA THR A 18 49.15 24.92 5.33
C THR A 18 50.65 24.69 5.12
N PHE A 19 51.03 23.75 4.24
CA PHE A 19 52.23 23.84 3.39
C PHE A 19 52.13 22.92 2.16
N MET A 20 52.87 23.22 1.07
CA MET A 20 52.78 22.52 -0.23
C MET A 20 54.09 22.59 -1.04
N ALA A 21 54.75 21.45 -1.28
CA ALA A 21 55.84 21.18 -2.26
C ALA A 21 56.36 19.73 -2.04
N GLN A 22 56.97 19.00 -2.98
CA GLN A 22 57.08 19.09 -4.45
C GLN A 22 57.27 17.67 -5.03
N LYS A 23 57.36 17.52 -6.37
CA LYS A 23 57.39 16.21 -7.06
C LYS A 23 58.79 15.56 -7.13
N THR A 24 58.84 14.24 -6.93
CA THR A 24 59.65 13.29 -7.73
C THR A 24 58.80 12.08 -8.12
N ARG A 25 59.25 11.27 -9.09
CA ARG A 25 58.43 10.28 -9.82
C ARG A 25 59.26 9.03 -10.12
N SER A 26 58.58 7.88 -10.35
CA SER A 26 59.12 6.51 -10.51
C SER A 26 59.15 5.74 -9.17
N GLN A 27 58.73 4.47 -9.04
CA GLN A 27 58.18 3.53 -10.05
C GLN A 27 57.07 2.62 -9.47
N LYS A 28 56.47 1.79 -10.32
CA LYS A 28 55.27 0.94 -10.08
C LYS A 28 55.26 0.14 -8.76
N ASN A 29 54.11 0.12 -8.09
CA ASN A 29 53.41 -1.11 -7.67
C ASN A 29 51.93 -0.81 -7.38
N ASN A 30 51.06 -1.84 -7.37
CA ASN A 30 49.61 -1.70 -7.45
C ASN A 30 48.92 -2.01 -6.10
N PRO A 31 48.19 -1.08 -5.45
CA PRO A 31 47.72 -1.23 -4.06
C PRO A 31 46.46 -2.12 -3.89
N ALA A 32 46.28 -3.11 -4.75
CA ALA A 32 45.10 -3.99 -4.75
C ALA A 32 45.23 -5.16 -3.74
N GLU A 33 46.45 -5.65 -3.48
CA GLU A 33 46.67 -6.93 -2.80
C GLU A 33 46.70 -6.79 -1.26
N GLU A 34 47.31 -5.72 -0.71
CA GLU A 34 47.44 -5.56 0.75
C GLU A 34 46.10 -5.40 1.50
N LYS A 35 45.04 -4.94 0.82
CA LYS A 35 43.70 -4.84 1.44
C LYS A 35 42.98 -6.18 1.60
N VAL A 36 43.45 -7.24 0.95
CA VAL A 36 42.88 -8.60 1.11
C VAL A 36 43.43 -9.27 2.37
N ALA A 37 44.73 -9.11 2.66
CA ALA A 37 45.39 -9.71 3.82
C ALA A 37 44.85 -9.18 5.17
N ALA A 38 44.52 -7.89 5.25
CA ALA A 38 44.03 -7.26 6.49
C ALA A 38 42.66 -7.77 6.97
N ALA A 39 41.88 -8.45 6.12
CA ALA A 39 40.53 -8.92 6.47
C ALA A 39 40.51 -10.19 7.36
N GLN A 40 41.64 -10.88 7.53
CA GLN A 40 41.69 -12.18 8.24
C GLN A 40 41.88 -12.06 9.77
N SER A 41 41.96 -10.85 10.34
CA SER A 41 42.23 -10.63 11.77
C SER A 41 41.01 -10.85 12.69
N GLY A 42 40.55 -12.09 12.79
CA GLY A 42 39.97 -12.62 14.04
C GLY A 42 38.67 -11.99 14.56
N SER A 43 37.63 -11.87 13.72
CA SER A 43 36.27 -11.63 14.23
C SER A 43 35.83 -12.78 15.16
N LYS A 44 35.85 -12.53 16.49
CA LYS A 44 35.29 -13.46 17.47
C LYS A 44 33.78 -13.46 17.32
N SER A 45 33.22 -14.53 16.75
CA SER A 45 31.77 -14.74 16.63
C SER A 45 31.10 -14.50 17.98
N ARG A 46 30.29 -13.43 18.06
CA ARG A 46 29.74 -12.93 19.32
C ARG A 46 28.35 -13.53 19.57
N ALA A 47 28.27 -14.86 19.46
CA ALA A 47 27.10 -15.62 19.92
C ALA A 47 26.76 -15.17 21.35
N LYS A 48 25.56 -14.63 21.56
CA LYS A 48 25.15 -14.06 22.85
C LYS A 48 25.20 -15.17 23.90
N SER A 49 26.21 -15.11 24.77
CA SER A 49 26.39 -16.07 25.86
C SER A 49 25.17 -16.08 26.76
N LEU A 50 24.61 -17.26 27.04
CA LEU A 50 23.51 -17.41 27.97
C LEU A 50 23.88 -16.82 29.35
N SER A 51 22.90 -16.25 30.05
CA SER A 51 23.10 -15.83 31.43
C SER A 51 23.41 -17.05 32.31
N PRO A 52 24.15 -16.90 33.43
CA PRO A 52 24.53 -18.03 34.28
C PRO A 52 23.34 -18.91 34.71
N ALA A 53 22.19 -18.31 35.01
CA ALA A 53 20.95 -19.03 35.34
C ALA A 53 20.37 -19.81 34.15
N ALA A 54 20.49 -19.30 32.92
CA ALA A 54 20.06 -20.02 31.71
C ALA A 54 21.02 -21.19 31.40
N SER A 55 22.33 -21.00 31.53
CA SER A 55 23.32 -22.09 31.40
C SER A 55 23.13 -23.18 32.46
N ALA A 56 22.89 -22.78 33.72
CA ALA A 56 22.60 -23.73 34.80
C ALA A 56 21.30 -24.51 34.56
N TRP A 57 20.26 -23.88 33.99
CA TRP A 57 19.05 -24.59 33.58
C TRP A 57 19.32 -25.62 32.47
N VAL A 58 20.10 -25.26 31.44
CA VAL A 58 20.44 -26.18 30.34
C VAL A 58 21.11 -27.45 30.87
N GLU A 59 22.21 -27.32 31.63
CA GLU A 59 22.95 -28.50 32.11
C GLU A 59 22.17 -29.28 33.19
N SER A 60 21.41 -28.59 34.06
CA SER A 60 20.57 -29.25 35.07
C SER A 60 19.39 -30.01 34.47
N THR A 61 18.83 -29.54 33.35
CA THR A 61 17.79 -30.26 32.60
C THR A 61 18.41 -31.44 31.85
N LEU A 62 19.49 -31.22 31.08
CA LEU A 62 20.14 -32.27 30.29
C LEU A 62 20.65 -33.46 31.15
N GLY A 63 21.14 -33.17 32.36
CA GLY A 63 21.57 -34.19 33.32
C GLY A 63 20.43 -34.98 33.98
N LYS A 64 19.17 -34.57 33.81
CA LYS A 64 17.97 -35.24 34.36
C LYS A 64 17.14 -35.99 33.32
N MET A 65 17.37 -35.74 32.03
CA MET A 65 16.60 -36.34 30.95
C MET A 65 16.98 -37.81 30.71
N THR A 66 15.99 -38.65 30.41
CA THR A 66 16.21 -40.02 29.92
C THR A 66 16.85 -40.03 28.52
N VAL A 67 17.23 -41.20 28.01
CA VAL A 67 17.67 -41.34 26.61
C VAL A 67 16.52 -41.01 25.65
N ASP A 68 15.33 -41.50 26.00
CA ASP A 68 14.07 -41.39 25.27
C ASP A 68 13.66 -39.91 25.13
N GLU A 69 13.69 -39.15 26.23
CA GLU A 69 13.49 -37.69 26.21
C GLU A 69 14.53 -36.98 25.35
N LYS A 70 15.79 -37.43 25.36
CA LYS A 70 16.86 -36.83 24.56
C LYS A 70 16.69 -37.11 23.06
N ILE A 71 16.18 -38.30 22.69
CA ILE A 71 15.83 -38.65 21.31
C ILE A 71 14.63 -37.83 20.85
N GLY A 72 13.57 -37.75 21.67
CA GLY A 72 12.39 -36.94 21.39
C GLY A 72 12.71 -35.48 21.10
N GLN A 73 13.65 -34.88 21.87
CA GLN A 73 14.07 -33.50 21.62
C GLN A 73 14.73 -33.25 20.24
N LEU A 74 15.15 -34.28 19.51
CA LEU A 74 15.63 -34.16 18.13
C LEU A 74 14.50 -34.06 17.10
N LEU A 75 13.27 -34.47 17.43
CA LEU A 75 12.15 -34.59 16.49
C LEU A 75 11.29 -33.32 16.44
N PHE A 76 10.93 -32.89 15.22
CA PHE A 76 10.09 -31.72 14.95
C PHE A 76 9.00 -32.08 13.92
N THR A 77 7.79 -32.37 14.41
CA THR A 77 6.66 -32.82 13.60
C THR A 77 5.78 -31.65 13.14
N THR A 78 4.66 -31.91 12.44
CA THR A 78 3.81 -30.87 11.83
C THR A 78 2.55 -30.58 12.63
N TYR A 79 2.06 -29.33 12.62
CA TYR A 79 0.63 -29.07 12.83
C TYR A 79 0.10 -27.94 11.94
N HIS A 80 -1.21 -27.99 11.66
CA HIS A 80 -1.93 -26.90 11.01
C HIS A 80 -2.63 -26.05 12.07
N GLY A 81 -2.34 -24.76 12.11
CA GLY A 81 -2.87 -23.80 13.08
C GLY A 81 -4.28 -23.34 12.75
N GLY A 82 -5.21 -24.28 12.52
CA GLY A 82 -6.65 -24.02 12.42
C GLY A 82 -7.38 -24.41 13.70
N PHE A 83 -8.71 -24.31 13.71
CA PHE A 83 -9.51 -24.91 14.79
C PHE A 83 -9.36 -26.44 14.76
N THR A 84 -8.88 -27.00 15.87
CA THR A 84 -8.65 -28.45 16.03
C THR A 84 -9.37 -28.90 17.30
N ALA A 85 -10.39 -29.75 17.14
CA ALA A 85 -11.17 -30.26 18.26
C ALA A 85 -10.34 -31.25 19.11
N THR A 86 -10.46 -31.17 20.44
CA THR A 86 -9.59 -31.92 21.37
C THR A 86 -9.83 -33.43 21.41
N ASP A 87 -10.94 -33.89 20.85
CA ASP A 87 -11.34 -35.27 20.63
C ASP A 87 -10.97 -35.79 19.23
N SER A 88 -10.51 -34.92 18.32
CA SER A 88 -10.14 -35.31 16.96
C SER A 88 -8.86 -36.17 16.93
N PRO A 89 -8.74 -37.13 15.98
CA PRO A 89 -7.52 -37.92 15.81
C PRO A 89 -6.26 -37.07 15.59
N ALA A 90 -6.41 -35.93 14.90
CA ALA A 90 -5.32 -34.97 14.71
C ALA A 90 -4.80 -34.41 16.04
N TYR A 91 -5.69 -34.01 16.97
CA TYR A 91 -5.26 -33.56 18.29
C TYR A 91 -4.65 -34.68 19.13
N GLN A 92 -5.18 -35.90 19.02
CA GLN A 92 -4.63 -37.06 19.73
C GLN A 92 -3.22 -37.42 19.24
N GLN A 93 -2.93 -37.30 17.94
CA GLN A 93 -1.56 -37.42 17.42
C GLN A 93 -0.64 -36.34 18.00
N LEU A 94 -1.08 -35.07 18.06
CA LEU A 94 -0.28 -33.99 18.64
C LEU A 94 -0.04 -34.17 20.15
N LEU A 95 -0.96 -34.84 20.87
CA LEU A 95 -0.72 -35.25 22.25
C LEU A 95 0.31 -36.39 22.33
N HIS A 96 0.20 -37.42 21.49
CA HIS A 96 1.14 -38.54 21.43
C HIS A 96 2.57 -38.06 21.14
N ASP A 97 2.76 -37.22 20.12
CA ASP A 97 4.04 -36.56 19.80
C ASP A 97 4.64 -35.86 21.04
N VAL A 98 3.81 -35.10 21.78
CA VAL A 98 4.25 -34.33 22.95
C VAL A 98 4.51 -35.20 24.19
N GLN A 99 3.66 -36.19 24.43
CA GLN A 99 3.61 -36.92 25.71
C GLN A 99 4.42 -38.21 25.67
N ASP A 100 4.44 -38.92 24.55
CA ASP A 100 5.05 -40.25 24.41
C ASP A 100 6.35 -40.18 23.61
N LEU A 101 6.36 -39.51 22.45
CA LEU A 101 7.59 -39.29 21.65
C LEU A 101 8.44 -38.11 22.16
N HIS A 102 7.96 -37.36 23.15
CA HIS A 102 8.66 -36.26 23.82
C HIS A 102 9.27 -35.20 22.86
N VAL A 103 8.56 -34.83 21.78
CA VAL A 103 9.12 -34.02 20.67
C VAL A 103 9.84 -32.73 21.09
N GLY A 104 10.87 -32.37 20.33
CA GLY A 104 11.61 -31.12 20.47
C GLY A 104 10.78 -29.90 20.13
N GLY A 105 9.83 -30.05 19.21
CA GLY A 105 9.07 -28.94 18.67
C GLY A 105 8.15 -29.33 17.52
N PHE A 106 7.69 -28.31 16.80
CA PHE A 106 6.76 -28.44 15.67
C PHE A 106 7.08 -27.44 14.56
N ILE A 107 6.61 -27.71 13.34
CA ILE A 107 6.47 -26.72 12.26
C ILE A 107 4.98 -26.46 11.97
N VAL A 108 4.62 -25.18 11.81
CA VAL A 108 3.30 -24.75 11.36
C VAL A 108 3.21 -24.87 9.84
N ILE A 109 2.28 -25.68 9.35
CA ILE A 109 2.11 -25.99 7.92
C ILE A 109 0.82 -25.42 7.33
N THR A 110 0.77 -25.41 5.99
CA THR A 110 -0.41 -25.13 5.16
C THR A 110 -0.97 -26.45 4.60
N HIS A 111 -2.28 -26.57 4.43
CA HIS A 111 -2.90 -27.76 3.83
C HIS A 111 -3.28 -27.56 2.36
N GLY A 112 -3.19 -28.62 1.56
CA GLY A 112 -3.75 -28.63 0.20
C GLY A 112 -5.25 -28.95 0.21
N SER A 113 -6.01 -28.36 -0.70
CA SER A 113 -7.45 -28.61 -0.86
C SER A 113 -7.86 -28.58 -2.35
N PRO A 114 -9.09 -29.03 -2.69
CA PRO A 114 -9.66 -28.85 -4.04
C PRO A 114 -9.79 -27.39 -4.49
N LEU A 115 -9.73 -26.42 -3.58
CA LEU A 115 -9.90 -24.98 -3.85
C LEU A 115 -8.57 -24.21 -3.83
N GLY A 116 -7.43 -24.89 -3.71
CA GLY A 116 -6.11 -24.27 -3.52
C GLY A 116 -5.53 -24.58 -2.13
N ILE A 117 -4.65 -23.70 -1.64
CA ILE A 117 -3.93 -23.91 -0.37
C ILE A 117 -4.67 -23.23 0.79
N VAL A 118 -5.07 -24.04 1.76
CA VAL A 118 -5.61 -23.58 3.06
C VAL A 118 -4.43 -23.21 3.95
N LYS A 119 -4.50 -22.02 4.55
CA LYS A 119 -3.50 -21.53 5.48
C LYS A 119 -3.91 -21.77 6.93
N SER A 120 -2.92 -21.68 7.82
CA SER A 120 -3.16 -21.59 9.25
C SER A 120 -3.74 -20.21 9.60
N GLN A 121 -4.19 -20.01 10.83
CA GLN A 121 -4.75 -18.75 11.31
C GLN A 121 -4.05 -18.29 12.60
N ALA A 122 -3.84 -16.99 12.76
CA ALA A 122 -2.98 -16.44 13.80
C ALA A 122 -3.46 -16.79 15.22
N TYR A 123 -4.77 -16.65 15.49
CA TYR A 123 -5.35 -16.92 16.82
C TYR A 123 -5.43 -18.43 17.14
N PRO A 124 -5.98 -19.33 16.28
CA PRO A 124 -5.96 -20.76 16.54
C PRO A 124 -4.54 -21.33 16.67
N THR A 125 -3.56 -20.80 15.92
CA THR A 125 -2.14 -21.18 16.09
C THR A 125 -1.66 -20.88 17.51
N ALA A 126 -1.94 -19.70 18.05
CA ALA A 126 -1.54 -19.30 19.41
C ALA A 126 -2.24 -20.13 20.50
N VAL A 127 -3.52 -20.47 20.30
CA VAL A 127 -4.27 -21.34 21.22
C VAL A 127 -3.71 -22.76 21.22
N LEU A 128 -3.48 -23.36 20.06
CA LEU A 128 -2.92 -24.71 19.94
C LEU A 128 -1.47 -24.77 20.45
N ALA A 129 -0.65 -23.75 20.14
CA ALA A 129 0.69 -23.60 20.70
C ALA A 129 0.65 -23.59 22.24
N ASN A 130 -0.25 -22.81 22.85
CA ASN A 130 -0.44 -22.79 24.30
C ASN A 130 -0.87 -24.16 24.86
N GLN A 131 -1.83 -24.83 24.22
CA GLN A 131 -2.28 -26.17 24.63
C GLN A 131 -1.12 -27.16 24.66
N LEU A 132 -0.37 -27.30 23.56
CA LEU A 132 0.78 -28.21 23.48
C LEU A 132 1.90 -27.84 24.45
N GLN A 133 2.17 -26.54 24.65
CA GLN A 133 3.12 -26.05 25.66
C GLN A 133 2.69 -26.38 27.10
N THR A 134 1.39 -26.44 27.42
CA THR A 134 0.93 -26.89 28.76
C THR A 134 1.06 -28.40 28.96
N LYS A 135 0.97 -29.20 27.89
CA LYS A 135 1.09 -30.67 27.94
C LYS A 135 2.54 -31.15 27.95
N SER A 136 3.45 -30.43 27.30
CA SER A 136 4.86 -30.85 27.23
C SER A 136 5.61 -30.64 28.55
N LYS A 137 6.44 -31.61 28.92
CA LYS A 137 7.33 -31.57 30.10
C LYS A 137 8.47 -30.55 29.93
N LEU A 138 8.92 -30.31 28.70
CA LEU A 138 9.92 -29.31 28.33
C LEU A 138 9.27 -28.22 27.46
N PRO A 139 9.83 -27.01 27.35
CA PRO A 139 9.29 -26.01 26.42
C PRO A 139 9.47 -26.47 24.97
N LEU A 140 8.44 -26.39 24.14
CA LEU A 140 8.50 -26.74 22.71
C LEU A 140 9.11 -25.59 21.89
N LEU A 141 9.81 -25.93 20.81
CA LEU A 141 10.22 -24.96 19.77
C LEU A 141 9.28 -25.08 18.56
N ILE A 142 8.43 -24.08 18.35
CA ILE A 142 7.55 -24.03 17.18
C ILE A 142 8.20 -23.16 16.09
N GLY A 143 8.23 -23.64 14.85
CA GLY A 143 8.80 -22.93 13.70
C GLY A 143 7.84 -22.78 12.51
N ALA A 144 8.20 -21.97 11.51
CA ALA A 144 7.45 -21.82 10.25
C ALA A 144 8.31 -21.18 9.14
N ASP A 145 8.03 -21.49 7.88
CA ASP A 145 8.56 -20.73 6.74
C ASP A 145 7.82 -19.41 6.59
N PHE A 146 8.48 -18.32 6.98
CA PHE A 146 7.99 -16.96 6.77
C PHE A 146 8.96 -16.16 5.89
N GLU A 147 9.36 -16.75 4.74
CA GLU A 147 10.28 -16.14 3.77
C GLU A 147 9.76 -14.82 3.19
N ARG A 148 8.44 -14.59 3.20
CA ARG A 148 7.78 -13.36 2.74
C ARG A 148 6.75 -12.84 3.76
N GLY A 149 7.10 -12.88 5.04
CA GLY A 149 6.21 -12.48 6.14
C GLY A 149 5.32 -13.62 6.63
N THR A 150 4.52 -13.32 7.66
CA THR A 150 3.70 -14.35 8.33
C THR A 150 2.51 -14.80 7.49
N ALA A 151 1.98 -13.90 6.64
CA ALA A 151 0.96 -14.19 5.64
C ALA A 151 1.37 -15.23 4.57
N MET A 152 2.63 -15.71 4.58
CA MET A 152 3.07 -16.87 3.80
C MET A 152 2.44 -18.19 4.26
N ARG A 153 2.18 -18.35 5.57
CA ARG A 153 1.54 -19.55 6.14
C ARG A 153 0.25 -19.23 6.92
N TYR A 154 -0.06 -17.95 7.14
CA TYR A 154 -1.31 -17.48 7.75
C TYR A 154 -2.25 -16.77 6.76
N ASP A 155 -3.56 -16.88 7.00
CA ASP A 155 -4.57 -16.03 6.34
C ASP A 155 -4.34 -14.55 6.66
N GLU A 156 -3.99 -14.25 7.92
CA GLU A 156 -3.77 -12.89 8.43
C GLU A 156 -2.27 -12.55 8.56
N GLY A 157 -1.95 -11.26 8.76
CA GLY A 157 -0.60 -10.79 9.14
C GLY A 157 0.01 -9.79 8.17
N THR A 158 1.32 -9.56 8.28
CA THR A 158 2.05 -8.71 7.33
C THR A 158 2.59 -9.55 6.18
N SER A 159 2.07 -9.28 4.97
CA SER A 159 2.56 -9.82 3.70
C SER A 159 3.71 -8.96 3.18
N PHE A 160 4.77 -9.60 2.66
CA PHE A 160 5.92 -8.93 2.04
C PHE A 160 6.08 -9.36 0.57
N PRO A 161 6.81 -8.57 -0.24
CA PRO A 161 7.31 -9.05 -1.53
C PRO A 161 8.36 -10.16 -1.34
N THR A 162 8.74 -10.84 -2.42
CA THR A 162 9.79 -11.86 -2.43
C THR A 162 11.18 -11.27 -2.18
N ALA A 163 12.13 -12.10 -1.75
CA ALA A 163 13.52 -11.68 -1.52
C ALA A 163 14.14 -11.01 -2.75
N MET A 164 13.83 -11.51 -3.96
CA MET A 164 14.29 -10.91 -5.21
C MET A 164 13.73 -9.49 -5.44
N ALA A 165 12.47 -9.20 -5.09
CA ALA A 165 11.94 -7.83 -5.12
C ALA A 165 12.57 -6.94 -4.04
N VAL A 166 12.82 -7.46 -2.83
CA VAL A 166 13.52 -6.72 -1.77
C VAL A 166 14.94 -6.36 -2.20
N ALA A 167 15.62 -7.27 -2.92
CA ALA A 167 16.92 -7.02 -3.52
C ALA A 167 16.87 -6.02 -4.67
N ALA A 168 15.82 -6.06 -5.51
CA ALA A 168 15.62 -5.13 -6.62
C ALA A 168 15.44 -3.68 -6.14
N GLY A 169 14.87 -3.48 -4.95
CA GLY A 169 14.83 -2.18 -4.24
C GLY A 169 16.19 -1.71 -3.70
N GLY A 170 17.24 -2.53 -3.81
CA GLY A 170 18.65 -2.16 -3.62
C GLY A 170 19.14 -2.00 -2.18
N ASN A 171 18.26 -1.98 -1.17
CA ASN A 171 18.58 -1.57 0.21
C ASN A 171 18.46 -2.71 1.24
N PRO A 172 19.57 -3.26 1.78
CA PRO A 172 19.54 -4.33 2.78
C PRO A 172 18.78 -3.99 4.08
N LYS A 173 18.55 -2.71 4.42
CA LYS A 173 17.71 -2.35 5.57
C LYS A 173 16.25 -2.81 5.41
N ASP A 174 15.81 -3.04 4.19
CA ASP A 174 14.46 -3.52 3.89
C ASP A 174 14.32 -5.00 4.30
N ALA A 175 15.33 -5.83 4.04
CA ALA A 175 15.40 -7.20 4.55
C ALA A 175 15.55 -7.27 6.09
N TYR A 176 16.25 -6.32 6.73
CA TYR A 176 16.25 -6.19 8.19
C TYR A 176 14.84 -5.88 8.74
N THR A 177 14.14 -4.92 8.13
CA THR A 177 12.77 -4.53 8.52
C THR A 177 11.80 -5.69 8.36
N MET A 178 11.86 -6.38 7.22
CA MET A 178 11.11 -7.58 6.90
C MET A 178 11.34 -8.71 7.92
N GLY A 179 12.59 -9.08 8.18
CA GLY A 179 12.93 -10.12 9.17
C GLY A 179 12.49 -9.76 10.59
N LYS A 180 12.57 -8.48 10.97
CA LYS A 180 12.16 -7.98 12.29
C LYS A 180 10.65 -8.01 12.51
N ILE A 181 9.87 -7.54 11.53
CA ILE A 181 8.41 -7.59 11.58
C ILE A 181 7.95 -9.05 11.60
N THR A 182 8.47 -9.87 10.68
CA THR A 182 8.18 -11.31 10.61
C THR A 182 8.42 -12.01 11.94
N ALA A 183 9.57 -11.77 12.58
CA ALA A 183 9.88 -12.35 13.89
C ALA A 183 9.00 -11.81 15.03
N SER A 184 8.63 -10.52 15.00
CA SER A 184 7.73 -9.92 16.00
C SER A 184 6.33 -10.53 15.94
N GLU A 185 5.79 -10.70 14.73
CA GLU A 185 4.50 -11.36 14.47
C GLU A 185 4.55 -12.85 14.82
N ALA A 186 5.61 -13.56 14.42
CA ALA A 186 5.82 -14.96 14.78
C ALA A 186 5.83 -15.16 16.31
N ARG A 187 6.58 -14.34 17.05
CA ARG A 187 6.59 -14.38 18.52
C ARG A 187 5.23 -14.04 19.13
N ALA A 188 4.36 -13.31 18.44
CA ALA A 188 3.00 -13.01 18.88
C ALA A 188 2.04 -14.22 18.70
N THR A 189 2.23 -15.07 17.69
CA THR A 189 1.44 -16.30 17.48
C THR A 189 2.00 -17.55 18.18
N GLY A 190 3.14 -17.44 18.87
CA GLY A 190 3.80 -18.57 19.51
C GLY A 190 4.75 -19.34 18.59
N VAL A 191 5.11 -18.79 17.44
CA VAL A 191 6.21 -19.29 16.59
C VAL A 191 7.51 -18.63 17.03
N HIS A 192 8.56 -19.44 17.17
CA HIS A 192 9.84 -19.07 17.78
C HIS A 192 11.02 -19.09 16.79
N TRP A 193 10.85 -19.83 15.69
CA TRP A 193 11.89 -20.18 14.75
C TRP A 193 11.42 -19.85 13.34
N VAL A 194 12.07 -18.87 12.72
CA VAL A 194 11.77 -18.45 11.35
C VAL A 194 12.68 -19.24 10.42
N TYR A 195 12.10 -20.08 9.55
CA TYR A 195 12.85 -20.85 8.54
C TYR A 195 13.20 -19.98 7.32
N ALA A 196 13.83 -18.83 7.58
CA ALA A 196 14.33 -17.84 6.63
C ALA A 196 15.50 -17.06 7.27
N PRO A 197 16.41 -16.44 6.48
CA PRO A 197 16.32 -16.21 5.04
C PRO A 197 16.78 -17.39 4.18
N ASP A 198 16.14 -17.54 3.02
CA ASP A 198 16.80 -18.17 1.88
C ASP A 198 18.14 -17.44 1.62
N SER A 199 19.19 -18.24 1.52
CA SER A 199 20.59 -17.83 1.47
C SER A 199 21.27 -18.41 0.23
N ASP A 200 20.51 -18.96 -0.71
CA ASP A 200 21.02 -19.51 -1.94
C ASP A 200 21.25 -18.39 -2.97
N VAL A 201 22.24 -18.57 -3.84
CA VAL A 201 22.57 -17.61 -4.91
C VAL A 201 21.94 -18.11 -6.20
N ASN A 202 20.93 -17.41 -6.74
CA ASN A 202 20.23 -17.86 -7.95
C ASN A 202 21.04 -17.54 -9.21
N ASN A 203 22.08 -18.33 -9.46
CA ASN A 203 22.95 -18.31 -10.63
C ASN A 203 22.42 -19.13 -11.81
N ASN A 204 21.41 -19.98 -11.61
CA ASN A 204 20.73 -20.74 -12.65
C ASN A 204 19.30 -20.18 -12.91
N PRO A 205 19.03 -19.56 -14.08
CA PRO A 205 17.70 -19.04 -14.42
C PRO A 205 16.58 -20.09 -14.43
N ALA A 206 16.92 -21.33 -14.79
CA ALA A 206 15.98 -22.45 -14.89
C ALA A 206 15.73 -23.16 -13.54
N ASN A 207 16.26 -22.62 -12.43
CA ASN A 207 16.01 -23.19 -11.11
C ASN A 207 14.51 -23.11 -10.75
N PRO A 208 13.82 -24.25 -10.56
CA PRO A 208 12.37 -24.28 -10.38
C PRO A 208 11.93 -24.02 -8.93
N ILE A 209 12.86 -24.06 -7.96
CA ILE A 209 12.54 -24.12 -6.52
C ILE A 209 13.16 -23.00 -5.68
N ILE A 210 14.23 -22.35 -6.15
CA ILE A 210 14.80 -21.14 -5.54
C ILE A 210 14.25 -19.90 -6.26
N ASN A 211 14.78 -19.56 -7.43
CA ASN A 211 14.32 -18.47 -8.28
C ASN A 211 14.11 -17.16 -7.47
N THR A 212 12.89 -16.63 -7.40
CA THR A 212 12.57 -15.38 -6.67
C THR A 212 12.68 -15.46 -5.14
N ARG A 213 12.88 -16.65 -4.56
CA ARG A 213 13.17 -16.83 -3.12
C ARG A 213 14.58 -16.36 -2.74
N SER A 214 15.52 -16.36 -3.68
CA SER A 214 16.86 -15.80 -3.49
C SER A 214 16.85 -14.26 -3.61
N PHE A 215 17.82 -13.61 -2.96
CA PHE A 215 18.10 -12.19 -3.18
C PHE A 215 18.87 -11.89 -4.49
N GLY A 216 19.26 -12.89 -5.29
CA GLY A 216 19.85 -12.69 -6.63
C GLY A 216 21.08 -13.54 -6.94
N GLU A 217 21.83 -13.15 -7.98
CA GLU A 217 22.98 -13.92 -8.49
C GLU A 217 24.34 -13.49 -7.94
N ASN A 218 24.44 -12.30 -7.34
CA ASN A 218 25.72 -11.80 -6.81
C ASN A 218 25.94 -12.30 -5.35
N PRO A 219 26.94 -13.16 -5.08
CA PRO A 219 27.07 -13.80 -3.76
C PRO A 219 27.30 -12.83 -2.61
N GLN A 220 28.04 -11.74 -2.86
CA GLN A 220 28.34 -10.72 -1.85
C GLN A 220 27.07 -9.92 -1.52
N ARG A 221 26.29 -9.55 -2.54
CA ARG A 221 25.01 -8.84 -2.37
C ARG A 221 23.99 -9.72 -1.65
N VAL A 222 23.83 -11.00 -2.04
CA VAL A 222 22.98 -11.96 -1.33
C VAL A 222 23.42 -12.06 0.14
N GLY A 223 24.72 -12.17 0.40
CA GLY A 223 25.28 -12.17 1.76
C GLY A 223 24.96 -10.93 2.59
N GLU A 224 24.89 -9.74 1.99
CA GLU A 224 24.46 -8.50 2.67
C GLU A 224 22.98 -8.55 3.09
N PHE A 225 22.07 -8.93 2.18
CA PHE A 225 20.64 -9.01 2.46
C PHE A 225 20.31 -10.12 3.48
N VAL A 226 20.92 -11.30 3.32
CA VAL A 226 20.88 -12.41 4.30
C VAL A 226 21.36 -11.93 5.67
N SER A 227 22.52 -11.25 5.74
CA SER A 227 23.05 -10.69 6.99
C SER A 227 22.15 -9.65 7.64
N ALA A 228 21.35 -8.93 6.85
CA ALA A 228 20.41 -7.95 7.35
C ALA A 228 19.13 -8.61 7.90
N PHE A 229 18.56 -9.56 7.16
CA PHE A 229 17.39 -10.34 7.59
C PHE A 229 17.66 -11.10 8.90
N VAL A 230 18.80 -11.79 9.01
CA VAL A 230 19.24 -12.49 10.23
C VAL A 230 19.26 -11.56 11.45
N LYS A 231 19.79 -10.34 11.30
CA LYS A 231 19.81 -9.33 12.37
C LYS A 231 18.42 -8.82 12.70
N GLY A 232 17.54 -8.69 11.69
CA GLY A 232 16.14 -8.35 11.87
C GLY A 232 15.41 -9.37 12.74
N VAL A 233 15.49 -10.64 12.37
CA VAL A 233 14.88 -11.76 13.11
C VAL A 233 15.39 -11.83 14.56
N ALA A 234 16.69 -11.66 14.77
CA ALA A 234 17.30 -11.65 16.10
C ALA A 234 16.84 -10.47 16.97
N ASP A 235 16.61 -9.29 16.39
CA ASP A 235 16.02 -8.13 17.09
C ASP A 235 14.50 -8.29 17.33
N GLY A 236 13.81 -9.06 16.48
CA GLY A 236 12.44 -9.54 16.71
C GLY A 236 12.35 -10.70 17.72
N SER A 237 13.46 -11.13 18.31
CA SER A 237 13.55 -12.17 19.36
C SER A 237 13.06 -13.56 18.94
N ALA A 238 13.24 -13.93 17.67
CA ALA A 238 13.08 -15.29 17.14
C ALA A 238 14.44 -15.85 16.66
N LEU A 239 14.49 -17.14 16.31
CA LEU A 239 15.67 -17.79 15.72
C LEU A 239 15.68 -17.60 14.20
N ALA A 240 16.81 -17.21 13.63
CA ALA A 240 17.01 -17.13 12.17
C ALA A 240 17.56 -18.45 11.59
N THR A 241 17.24 -18.73 10.32
CA THR A 241 17.68 -19.95 9.61
C THR A 241 18.26 -19.60 8.24
N ALA A 242 19.55 -19.80 8.04
CA ALA A 242 20.13 -19.76 6.69
C ALA A 242 19.88 -21.10 5.98
N LYS A 243 19.33 -21.07 4.76
CA LYS A 243 18.98 -22.27 3.97
C LYS A 243 19.23 -22.08 2.46
N HIS A 244 19.49 -23.12 1.66
CA HIS A 244 19.49 -24.56 1.98
C HIS A 244 20.93 -25.12 1.81
N PHE A 245 21.65 -25.27 2.93
CA PHE A 245 23.08 -25.55 2.95
C PHE A 245 23.45 -26.90 2.30
N PRO A 246 24.49 -26.97 1.43
CA PRO A 246 25.53 -25.96 1.19
C PRO A 246 25.26 -24.95 0.06
N GLY A 247 24.12 -25.01 -0.62
CA GLY A 247 23.79 -24.13 -1.75
C GLY A 247 22.92 -24.80 -2.80
N HIS A 248 21.66 -24.39 -2.92
CA HIS A 248 20.64 -24.98 -3.82
C HIS A 248 20.41 -24.16 -5.11
N GLY A 249 20.94 -22.95 -5.19
CA GLY A 249 20.62 -21.97 -6.24
C GLY A 249 20.98 -22.36 -7.68
N ASP A 250 21.85 -23.35 -7.87
CA ASP A 250 22.33 -23.82 -9.18
C ASP A 250 21.54 -25.03 -9.75
N THR A 251 20.62 -25.62 -8.98
CA THR A 251 19.92 -26.84 -9.39
C THR A 251 18.90 -26.60 -10.52
N ALA A 252 18.82 -27.56 -11.45
CA ALA A 252 17.80 -27.61 -12.51
C ALA A 252 16.71 -28.67 -12.23
N ALA A 253 16.63 -29.18 -11.01
CA ALA A 253 15.71 -30.25 -10.60
C ALA A 253 15.16 -29.98 -9.19
N ASP A 254 13.88 -30.29 -8.97
CA ASP A 254 13.21 -30.06 -7.70
C ASP A 254 13.51 -31.17 -6.68
N SER A 255 14.15 -30.79 -5.56
CA SER A 255 14.52 -31.67 -4.45
C SER A 255 13.33 -32.33 -3.73
N HIS A 256 12.10 -31.83 -3.94
CA HIS A 256 10.88 -32.47 -3.44
C HIS A 256 10.50 -33.71 -4.25
N ILE A 257 11.02 -33.85 -5.48
CA ILE A 257 10.72 -34.94 -6.42
C ILE A 257 11.86 -35.98 -6.42
N ASP A 258 13.10 -35.56 -6.63
CA ASP A 258 14.28 -36.43 -6.59
C ASP A 258 15.55 -35.69 -6.10
N LEU A 259 16.65 -36.40 -5.88
CA LEU A 259 17.92 -35.85 -5.37
C LEU A 259 18.59 -34.91 -6.39
N ALA A 260 18.44 -33.60 -6.18
CA ALA A 260 19.09 -32.59 -7.00
C ALA A 260 20.62 -32.57 -6.82
N VAL A 261 21.36 -32.29 -7.91
CA VAL A 261 22.83 -32.43 -7.97
C VAL A 261 23.50 -31.07 -8.22
N ILE A 262 24.52 -30.76 -7.42
CA ILE A 262 25.43 -29.61 -7.60
C ILE A 262 26.78 -30.14 -8.09
N SER A 263 27.03 -30.09 -9.40
CA SER A 263 28.26 -30.56 -10.03
C SER A 263 29.43 -29.56 -9.95
N ALA A 264 29.34 -28.57 -9.05
CA ALA A 264 30.32 -27.50 -8.87
C ALA A 264 31.67 -28.02 -8.34
N SER A 265 32.77 -27.36 -8.72
CA SER A 265 34.07 -27.57 -8.06
C SER A 265 34.06 -27.01 -6.63
N ARG A 266 34.93 -27.54 -5.75
CA ARG A 266 35.09 -26.98 -4.39
C ARG A 266 35.45 -25.49 -4.42
N GLU A 267 36.23 -25.06 -5.41
CA GLU A 267 36.61 -23.65 -5.58
C GLU A 267 35.43 -22.76 -5.95
N ARG A 268 34.47 -23.21 -6.78
CA ARG A 268 33.22 -22.48 -7.05
C ARG A 268 32.39 -22.36 -5.78
N LEU A 269 32.21 -23.48 -5.06
CA LEU A 269 31.47 -23.52 -3.79
C LEU A 269 32.01 -22.49 -2.78
N GLU A 270 33.32 -22.30 -2.68
CA GLU A 270 33.90 -21.29 -1.77
C GLU A 270 33.61 -19.83 -2.16
N HIS A 271 33.57 -19.53 -3.47
CA HIS A 271 33.45 -18.16 -3.98
C HIS A 271 32.01 -17.74 -4.34
N LEU A 272 31.09 -18.70 -4.45
CA LEU A 272 29.71 -18.48 -4.85
C LEU A 272 28.75 -19.02 -3.77
N GLU A 273 28.52 -20.34 -3.71
CA GLU A 273 27.46 -20.94 -2.91
C GLU A 273 27.64 -20.73 -1.39
N LEU A 274 28.86 -20.84 -0.86
CA LEU A 274 29.13 -20.73 0.58
C LEU A 274 29.22 -19.28 1.10
N VAL A 275 29.24 -18.27 0.22
CA VAL A 275 29.44 -16.87 0.62
C VAL A 275 28.29 -16.33 1.48
N PRO A 276 27.00 -16.52 1.15
CA PRO A 276 25.91 -16.05 2.01
C PRO A 276 25.82 -16.83 3.33
N PHE A 277 26.14 -18.12 3.36
CA PHE A 277 26.20 -18.89 4.61
C PHE A 277 27.31 -18.39 5.53
N ARG A 278 28.51 -18.10 5.00
CA ARG A 278 29.59 -17.43 5.75
C ARG A 278 29.12 -16.09 6.32
N ALA A 279 28.37 -15.30 5.53
CA ALA A 279 27.80 -14.03 5.96
C ALA A 279 26.73 -14.20 7.06
N ALA A 280 25.81 -15.17 6.94
CA ALA A 280 24.79 -15.49 7.94
C ALA A 280 25.40 -15.92 9.29
N ILE A 281 26.42 -16.80 9.24
CA ILE A 281 27.16 -17.25 10.44
C ILE A 281 27.87 -16.07 11.10
N ALA A 282 28.47 -15.16 10.32
CA ALA A 282 29.10 -13.94 10.84
C ALA A 282 28.08 -12.90 11.36
N ALA A 283 26.87 -12.85 10.79
CA ALA A 283 25.75 -12.05 11.28
C ALA A 283 25.13 -12.60 12.57
N GLY A 284 25.42 -13.85 12.93
CA GLY A 284 24.97 -14.51 14.15
C GLY A 284 23.70 -15.34 14.00
N ALA A 285 23.44 -15.91 12.81
CA ALA A 285 22.31 -16.82 12.60
C ALA A 285 22.28 -17.95 13.63
N ASP A 286 21.13 -18.16 14.25
CA ASP A 286 20.95 -19.18 15.30
C ASP A 286 21.02 -20.60 14.75
N THR A 287 20.58 -20.79 13.50
CA THR A 287 20.34 -22.10 12.89
C THR A 287 20.73 -22.11 11.41
N VAL A 288 21.07 -23.29 10.88
CA VAL A 288 21.31 -23.55 9.45
C VAL A 288 20.53 -24.79 9.05
N MET A 289 19.76 -24.68 7.97
CA MET A 289 19.00 -25.79 7.38
C MET A 289 19.80 -26.37 6.21
N THR A 290 19.97 -27.69 6.18
CA THR A 290 20.68 -28.39 5.10
C THR A 290 19.71 -28.97 4.07
N GLY A 291 19.89 -28.58 2.81
CA GLY A 291 19.11 -29.08 1.67
C GLY A 291 19.52 -30.50 1.28
N HIS A 292 18.57 -31.27 0.74
CA HIS A 292 18.78 -32.63 0.27
C HIS A 292 19.46 -32.64 -1.11
N LEU A 293 20.76 -32.35 -1.13
CA LEU A 293 21.56 -32.12 -2.33
C LEU A 293 22.71 -33.12 -2.46
N SER A 294 22.94 -33.67 -3.65
CA SER A 294 24.16 -34.42 -3.97
C SER A 294 25.24 -33.43 -4.42
N VAL A 295 26.41 -33.44 -3.75
CA VAL A 295 27.48 -32.46 -3.99
C VAL A 295 28.83 -33.18 -4.10
N PRO A 296 29.17 -33.76 -5.27
CA PRO A 296 30.30 -34.67 -5.42
C PRO A 296 31.68 -34.11 -5.02
N ALA A 297 31.86 -32.78 -5.10
CA ALA A 297 33.09 -32.11 -4.66
C ALA A 297 33.24 -31.97 -3.13
N LEU A 298 32.23 -32.37 -2.36
CA LEU A 298 32.24 -32.42 -0.89
C LEU A 298 31.96 -33.84 -0.36
N GLU A 299 31.04 -34.56 -1.00
CA GLU A 299 30.71 -35.96 -0.71
C GLU A 299 30.70 -36.79 -2.02
N PRO A 300 31.79 -37.55 -2.31
CA PRO A 300 31.90 -38.32 -3.55
C PRO A 300 30.96 -39.54 -3.69
N ASP A 301 30.23 -39.96 -2.65
CA ASP A 301 29.15 -40.94 -2.80
C ASP A 301 27.88 -40.24 -3.33
N PRO A 302 27.45 -40.49 -4.58
CA PRO A 302 26.30 -39.79 -5.16
C PRO A 302 24.98 -40.09 -4.44
N ASN A 303 24.92 -41.16 -3.64
CA ASN A 303 23.73 -41.55 -2.88
C ASN A 303 23.60 -40.85 -1.53
N THR A 304 24.68 -40.28 -0.99
CA THR A 304 24.69 -39.61 0.33
C THR A 304 24.50 -38.10 0.14
N PRO A 305 23.27 -37.55 0.28
CA PRO A 305 23.05 -36.11 0.22
C PRO A 305 23.73 -35.35 1.36
N ALA A 306 23.88 -34.04 1.19
CA ALA A 306 24.46 -33.11 2.16
C ALA A 306 23.91 -33.28 3.59
N THR A 307 22.60 -33.46 3.72
CA THR A 307 21.89 -33.72 5.00
C THR A 307 22.39 -34.96 5.73
N LEU A 308 22.93 -35.95 5.02
CA LEU A 308 23.38 -37.24 5.53
C LEU A 308 24.92 -37.41 5.48
N SER A 309 25.67 -36.40 5.03
CA SER A 309 27.14 -36.46 4.94
C SER A 309 27.85 -35.85 6.17
N PRO A 310 28.65 -36.66 6.92
CA PRO A 310 29.53 -36.15 7.96
C PRO A 310 30.63 -35.21 7.43
N LYS A 311 30.99 -35.30 6.14
CA LYS A 311 31.99 -34.42 5.52
C LYS A 311 31.44 -33.01 5.37
N ILE A 312 30.16 -32.87 5.04
CA ILE A 312 29.49 -31.59 4.81
C ILE A 312 29.05 -30.95 6.13
N LEU A 313 28.43 -31.70 7.04
CA LEU A 313 27.89 -31.13 8.28
C LEU A 313 28.94 -31.04 9.40
N GLU A 314 29.62 -32.14 9.72
CA GLU A 314 30.65 -32.15 10.77
C GLU A 314 32.04 -31.69 10.27
N GLY A 315 32.37 -31.87 8.99
CA GLY A 315 33.59 -31.32 8.38
C GLY A 315 33.45 -29.83 8.09
N LEU A 316 32.85 -29.52 6.93
CA LEU A 316 32.72 -28.15 6.43
C LEU A 316 31.97 -27.23 7.41
N LEU A 317 30.72 -27.52 7.76
CA LEU A 317 29.89 -26.57 8.52
C LEU A 317 30.35 -26.39 9.98
N ARG A 318 30.66 -27.47 10.71
CA ARG A 318 31.12 -27.37 12.12
C ARG A 318 32.57 -26.94 12.30
N LYS A 319 33.52 -27.44 11.50
CA LYS A 319 34.96 -27.22 11.76
C LYS A 319 35.53 -26.10 10.91
N GLU A 320 35.25 -26.09 9.61
CA GLU A 320 35.80 -25.10 8.68
C GLU A 320 35.04 -23.77 8.76
N LEU A 321 33.70 -23.79 8.69
CA LEU A 321 32.82 -22.63 8.85
C LEU A 321 32.55 -22.27 10.33
N ARG A 322 32.97 -23.14 11.26
CA ARG A 322 32.90 -22.94 12.73
C ARG A 322 31.48 -22.71 13.27
N PHE A 323 30.45 -23.23 12.61
CA PHE A 323 29.06 -22.98 13.00
C PHE A 323 28.63 -23.70 14.28
N GLN A 324 28.29 -22.91 15.32
CA GLN A 324 27.94 -23.39 16.67
C GLN A 324 26.42 -23.49 16.94
N GLY A 325 25.57 -23.04 16.02
CA GLY A 325 24.12 -23.07 16.17
C GLY A 325 23.49 -24.43 15.86
N LEU A 326 22.16 -24.46 15.73
CA LEU A 326 21.43 -25.69 15.38
C LEU A 326 21.60 -26.02 13.90
N ILE A 327 21.97 -27.26 13.57
CA ILE A 327 21.72 -27.81 12.23
C ILE A 327 20.34 -28.47 12.25
N VAL A 328 19.46 -28.02 11.35
CA VAL A 328 18.15 -28.63 11.07
C VAL A 328 18.16 -29.25 9.67
N THR A 329 17.42 -30.33 9.46
CA THR A 329 17.19 -30.86 8.11
C THR A 329 16.23 -29.95 7.34
N ASP A 330 16.23 -30.05 6.00
CA ASP A 330 15.01 -29.79 5.23
C ASP A 330 13.91 -30.82 5.59
N ALA A 331 12.73 -30.71 4.99
CA ALA A 331 11.60 -31.60 5.31
C ALA A 331 11.89 -33.08 4.91
N MET A 332 11.99 -33.96 5.90
CA MET A 332 12.43 -35.36 5.70
C MET A 332 11.40 -36.26 4.94
N ASP A 333 10.25 -35.72 4.52
CA ASP A 333 9.29 -36.35 3.59
C ASP A 333 9.56 -36.08 2.10
N MET A 334 10.51 -35.21 1.79
CA MET A 334 10.93 -34.90 0.42
C MET A 334 11.58 -36.10 -0.30
N GLY A 335 11.33 -36.20 -1.62
CA GLY A 335 11.81 -37.30 -2.47
C GLY A 335 13.33 -37.50 -2.46
N GLY A 336 14.11 -36.42 -2.31
CA GLY A 336 15.57 -36.48 -2.16
C GLY A 336 16.07 -37.36 -1.00
N ILE A 337 15.22 -37.65 0.00
CA ILE A 337 15.49 -38.63 1.08
C ILE A 337 14.64 -39.89 0.91
N THR A 338 13.32 -39.75 0.80
CA THR A 338 12.37 -40.86 0.94
C THR A 338 12.44 -41.90 -0.18
N VAL A 339 12.94 -41.53 -1.36
CA VAL A 339 13.17 -42.46 -2.48
C VAL A 339 14.36 -43.41 -2.22
N ARG A 340 15.30 -43.03 -1.33
CA ARG A 340 16.58 -43.75 -1.12
C ARG A 340 16.72 -44.40 0.25
N TYR A 341 16.04 -43.88 1.26
CA TYR A 341 16.21 -44.33 2.65
C TYR A 341 14.87 -44.50 3.36
N ALA A 342 14.71 -45.62 4.08
CA ALA A 342 13.59 -45.80 5.00
C ALA A 342 13.63 -44.72 6.11
N PRO A 343 12.47 -44.18 6.57
CA PRO A 343 12.42 -43.00 7.45
C PRO A 343 13.32 -43.08 8.69
N GLY A 344 13.35 -44.22 9.38
CA GLY A 344 14.21 -44.44 10.54
C GLY A 344 15.71 -44.44 10.24
N GLU A 345 16.13 -45.08 9.14
CA GLU A 345 17.55 -45.09 8.72
C GLU A 345 18.00 -43.71 8.25
N ALA A 346 17.12 -42.94 7.61
CA ALA A 346 17.38 -41.55 7.24
C ALA A 346 17.59 -40.66 8.48
N ALA A 347 16.70 -40.77 9.47
CA ALA A 347 16.81 -40.07 10.75
C ALA A 347 18.13 -40.37 11.48
N VAL A 348 18.50 -41.66 11.56
CA VAL A 348 19.77 -42.09 12.17
C VAL A 348 20.97 -41.53 11.40
N ARG A 349 20.97 -41.59 10.06
CA ARG A 349 22.07 -41.03 9.23
C ARG A 349 22.25 -39.53 9.44
N ALA A 350 21.16 -38.76 9.46
CA ALA A 350 21.19 -37.31 9.69
C ALA A 350 21.83 -36.96 11.05
N VAL A 351 21.41 -37.61 12.13
CA VAL A 351 21.96 -37.37 13.48
C VAL A 351 23.44 -37.80 13.56
N VAL A 352 23.82 -38.92 12.94
CA VAL A 352 25.23 -39.34 12.80
C VAL A 352 26.05 -38.32 12.00
N ALA A 353 25.48 -37.71 10.95
CA ALA A 353 26.17 -36.76 10.09
C ALA A 353 26.47 -35.40 10.76
N GLY A 354 25.63 -34.92 11.68
CA GLY A 354 25.84 -33.66 12.41
C GLY A 354 24.59 -32.85 12.74
N VAL A 355 23.42 -33.34 12.34
CA VAL A 355 22.11 -32.70 12.57
C VAL A 355 21.74 -32.65 14.05
N ASP A 356 21.20 -31.52 14.51
CA ASP A 356 20.63 -31.37 15.84
C ASP A 356 19.11 -31.59 15.85
N CYS A 357 18.40 -31.18 14.79
CA CYS A 357 16.95 -31.23 14.66
C CYS A 357 16.50 -31.91 13.35
N LEU A 358 15.65 -32.92 13.46
CA LEU A 358 15.00 -33.63 12.35
C LEU A 358 13.62 -33.02 12.09
N LEU A 359 13.49 -32.33 10.95
CA LEU A 359 12.26 -31.65 10.54
C LEU A 359 11.39 -32.58 9.69
N MET A 360 10.11 -32.68 10.04
CA MET A 360 9.08 -33.44 9.31
C MET A 360 9.48 -34.91 9.02
N PRO A 361 9.85 -35.72 10.04
CA PRO A 361 10.05 -37.15 9.85
C PRO A 361 8.73 -37.80 9.35
N PRO A 362 8.74 -38.58 8.24
CA PRO A 362 7.51 -39.11 7.63
C PRO A 362 6.67 -40.00 8.53
N VAL A 363 7.33 -40.69 9.45
CA VAL A 363 6.73 -41.51 10.50
C VAL A 363 7.54 -41.21 11.78
N PRO A 364 7.04 -40.35 12.69
CA PRO A 364 7.78 -39.92 13.87
C PRO A 364 8.22 -41.09 14.76
N ASP A 365 7.35 -42.08 14.96
CA ASP A 365 7.58 -43.31 15.72
C ASP A 365 8.79 -44.10 15.16
N ALA A 366 8.79 -44.39 13.86
CA ALA A 366 9.86 -45.14 13.21
C ALA A 366 11.19 -44.37 13.19
N ALA A 367 11.16 -43.03 13.24
CA ALA A 367 12.35 -42.23 13.48
C ALA A 367 12.84 -42.35 14.93
N PHE A 368 11.93 -42.31 15.90
CA PHE A 368 12.22 -42.48 17.33
C PHE A 368 12.82 -43.86 17.64
N GLU A 369 12.15 -44.95 17.22
CA GLU A 369 12.61 -46.33 17.40
C GLU A 369 14.00 -46.58 16.78
N ALA A 370 14.23 -46.08 15.57
CA ALA A 370 15.52 -46.24 14.88
C ALA A 370 16.64 -45.48 15.59
N LEU A 371 16.37 -44.26 16.08
CA LEU A 371 17.32 -43.50 16.90
C LEU A 371 17.61 -44.19 18.24
N GLU A 372 16.59 -44.78 18.86
CA GLU A 372 16.71 -45.51 20.13
C GLU A 372 17.55 -46.78 19.95
N GLY A 373 17.30 -47.56 18.89
CA GLY A 373 18.16 -48.67 18.46
C GLY A 373 19.58 -48.25 18.09
N ALA A 374 19.76 -47.09 17.45
CA ALA A 374 21.08 -46.55 17.11
C ALA A 374 21.86 -46.06 18.34
N VAL A 375 21.19 -45.57 19.39
CA VAL A 375 21.84 -45.24 20.67
C VAL A 375 22.16 -46.50 21.47
N LYS A 376 21.24 -47.49 21.52
CA LYS A 376 21.46 -48.80 22.18
C LYS A 376 22.62 -49.58 21.58
N SER A 377 22.77 -49.56 20.24
CA SER A 377 23.89 -50.18 19.51
C SER A 377 25.19 -49.36 19.50
N GLY A 378 25.17 -48.13 20.02
CA GLY A 378 26.34 -47.25 20.04
C GLY A 378 26.66 -46.53 18.72
N ARG A 379 25.90 -46.78 17.64
CA ARG A 379 25.99 -46.04 16.36
C ARG A 379 25.79 -44.53 16.54
N ILE A 380 24.96 -44.13 17.50
CA ILE A 380 24.89 -42.77 18.05
C ILE A 380 25.42 -42.80 19.48
N SER A 381 26.59 -42.22 19.72
CA SER A 381 27.14 -42.13 21.09
C SER A 381 26.31 -41.20 21.99
N LYS A 382 26.21 -41.51 23.28
CA LYS A 382 25.52 -40.66 24.27
C LYS A 382 26.07 -39.23 24.29
N ARG A 383 27.38 -39.03 24.09
CA ARG A 383 27.99 -37.69 23.95
C ARG A 383 27.43 -36.93 22.75
N ARG A 384 27.33 -37.57 21.57
CA ARG A 384 26.81 -36.95 20.35
C ARG A 384 25.34 -36.53 20.50
N LEU A 385 24.55 -37.34 21.19
CA LEU A 385 23.16 -37.04 21.56
C LEU A 385 23.07 -35.85 22.54
N ASP A 386 23.85 -35.88 23.62
CA ASP A 386 23.94 -34.79 24.61
C ASP A 386 24.42 -33.46 23.99
N GLU A 387 25.24 -33.51 22.93
CA GLU A 387 25.67 -32.33 22.17
C GLU A 387 24.53 -31.70 21.37
N SER A 388 23.68 -32.48 20.68
CA SER A 388 22.47 -31.95 20.02
C SER A 388 21.48 -31.36 21.03
N VAL A 389 21.10 -32.14 22.04
CA VAL A 389 20.07 -31.74 23.01
C VAL A 389 20.51 -30.52 23.81
N ARG A 390 21.80 -30.38 24.11
CA ARG A 390 22.36 -29.16 24.70
C ARG A 390 22.11 -27.93 23.83
N ARG A 391 22.36 -27.99 22.52
CA ARG A 391 22.09 -26.87 21.60
C ARG A 391 20.60 -26.52 21.55
N ILE A 392 19.72 -27.53 21.53
CA ILE A 392 18.25 -27.37 21.54
C ILE A 392 17.78 -26.68 22.82
N LEU A 393 18.26 -27.12 23.98
CA LEU A 393 18.00 -26.48 25.28
C LEU A 393 18.58 -25.06 25.33
N GLN A 394 19.77 -24.81 24.77
CA GLN A 394 20.35 -23.47 24.70
C GLN A 394 19.50 -22.52 23.85
N ALA A 395 18.92 -22.97 22.74
CA ALA A 395 17.98 -22.18 21.94
C ALA A 395 16.68 -21.88 22.72
N LYS A 396 16.09 -22.88 23.38
CA LYS A 396 14.91 -22.72 24.25
C LYS A 396 15.15 -21.73 25.39
N ALA A 397 16.34 -21.76 25.99
CA ALA A 397 16.75 -20.82 27.05
C ALA A 397 17.03 -19.40 26.50
N ARG A 398 17.62 -19.27 25.30
CA ARG A 398 17.85 -17.99 24.61
C ARG A 398 16.54 -17.25 24.31
N LEU A 399 15.51 -17.99 23.91
CA LEU A 399 14.16 -17.48 23.61
C LEU A 399 13.29 -17.20 24.85
N GLY A 400 13.79 -17.52 26.06
CA GLY A 400 13.11 -17.32 27.34
C GLY A 400 12.09 -18.39 27.73
N LEU A 401 11.99 -19.49 26.98
CA LEU A 401 10.91 -20.48 27.11
C LEU A 401 10.98 -21.31 28.39
N ASN A 402 12.15 -21.35 29.03
CA ASN A 402 12.31 -21.91 30.37
C ASN A 402 11.78 -21.00 31.51
N LYS A 403 11.32 -19.78 31.18
CA LYS A 403 10.69 -18.83 32.12
C LYS A 403 9.23 -18.56 31.77
N ASN A 404 8.95 -18.27 30.50
CA ASN A 404 7.59 -18.21 29.99
C ASN A 404 7.55 -18.80 28.57
N ARG A 405 6.68 -19.80 28.38
CA ARG A 405 6.43 -20.52 27.12
C ARG A 405 5.02 -20.33 26.57
N LEU A 406 4.20 -19.47 27.19
CA LEU A 406 2.82 -19.21 26.81
C LEU A 406 2.65 -17.81 26.23
N VAL A 407 1.77 -17.72 25.24
CA VAL A 407 1.32 -16.51 24.56
C VAL A 407 0.09 -15.95 25.26
N ASP A 408 0.07 -14.65 25.53
CA ASP A 408 -1.17 -13.95 25.89
C ASP A 408 -1.98 -13.65 24.62
N VAL A 409 -2.99 -14.47 24.36
CA VAL A 409 -3.86 -14.37 23.18
C VAL A 409 -4.73 -13.10 23.19
N ASN A 410 -4.98 -12.49 24.35
CA ASN A 410 -5.85 -11.32 24.48
C ASN A 410 -5.24 -10.06 23.84
N VAL A 411 -3.92 -10.01 23.70
CA VAL A 411 -3.18 -8.87 23.13
C VAL A 411 -2.65 -9.15 21.71
N LEU A 412 -3.06 -10.26 21.08
CA LEU A 412 -2.63 -10.64 19.72
C LEU A 412 -2.97 -9.55 18.70
N ASN A 413 -4.19 -9.03 18.74
CA ASN A 413 -4.71 -7.97 17.86
C ASN A 413 -3.95 -6.62 17.97
N HIS A 414 -3.04 -6.48 18.93
CA HIS A 414 -2.18 -5.30 19.10
C HIS A 414 -0.70 -5.57 18.74
N LYS A 415 -0.36 -6.80 18.34
CA LYS A 415 1.02 -7.28 18.12
C LYS A 415 1.20 -8.00 16.77
N PHE A 416 0.18 -8.00 15.93
CA PHE A 416 0.12 -8.81 14.71
C PHE A 416 -0.73 -8.09 13.65
N GLY A 417 -0.30 -8.12 12.38
CA GLY A 417 -1.05 -7.52 11.26
C GLY A 417 -1.23 -6.00 11.34
N SER A 418 -0.29 -5.27 11.95
CA SER A 418 -0.49 -3.82 12.18
C SER A 418 -0.42 -3.00 10.88
N VAL A 419 -1.30 -2.01 10.76
CA VAL A 419 -1.36 -1.10 9.58
C VAL A 419 0.00 -0.44 9.29
N ALA A 420 0.78 -0.10 10.32
CA ALA A 420 2.10 0.48 10.16
C ALA A 420 3.14 -0.51 9.57
N TRP A 421 2.99 -1.81 9.86
CA TRP A 421 3.84 -2.86 9.28
C TRP A 421 3.40 -3.22 7.86
N GLN A 422 2.10 -3.27 7.59
CA GLN A 422 1.55 -3.41 6.24
C GLN A 422 2.01 -2.25 5.34
N GLN A 423 1.97 -1.01 5.82
CA GLN A 423 2.52 0.15 5.10
C GLN A 423 4.03 -0.02 4.85
N GLN A 424 4.82 -0.44 5.84
CA GLN A 424 6.26 -0.65 5.66
C GLN A 424 6.58 -1.77 4.66
N ALA A 425 5.80 -2.85 4.62
CA ALA A 425 5.93 -3.91 3.64
C ALA A 425 5.54 -3.46 2.22
N GLN A 426 4.46 -2.68 2.11
CA GLN A 426 4.03 -2.04 0.85
C GLN A 426 5.11 -1.08 0.34
N GLU A 427 5.69 -0.23 1.19
CA GLU A 427 6.77 0.70 0.82
C GLU A 427 8.02 -0.04 0.32
N ILE A 428 8.32 -1.24 0.86
CA ILE A 428 9.40 -2.11 0.40
C ILE A 428 9.07 -2.71 -0.97
N SER A 429 7.83 -3.17 -1.18
CA SER A 429 7.34 -3.65 -2.48
C SER A 429 7.39 -2.55 -3.55
N ASP A 430 6.99 -1.33 -3.19
CA ASP A 430 7.00 -0.13 -4.05
C ASP A 430 8.43 0.27 -4.48
N ARG A 431 9.49 -0.25 -3.81
CA ARG A 431 10.89 -0.10 -4.24
C ARG A 431 11.34 -1.18 -5.22
N GLY A 432 10.75 -2.37 -5.18
CA GLY A 432 11.17 -3.53 -5.98
C GLY A 432 10.70 -3.51 -7.43
N VAL A 433 9.62 -2.80 -7.76
CA VAL A 433 9.06 -2.78 -9.13
C VAL A 433 10.11 -2.29 -10.14
N THR A 434 10.39 -3.14 -11.12
CA THR A 434 11.48 -2.97 -12.09
C THR A 434 10.91 -2.96 -13.51
N LEU A 435 11.12 -1.88 -14.26
CA LEU A 435 10.77 -1.79 -15.68
C LEU A 435 11.94 -2.32 -16.52
N LEU A 436 11.69 -3.41 -17.28
CA LEU A 436 12.71 -4.11 -18.08
C LEU A 436 12.72 -3.69 -19.55
N ARG A 437 11.60 -3.17 -20.04
CA ARG A 437 11.41 -2.77 -21.43
C ARG A 437 10.31 -1.72 -21.49
N ASP A 438 10.49 -0.64 -22.24
CA ASP A 438 9.41 0.29 -22.64
C ASP A 438 9.80 1.02 -23.93
N LYS A 439 9.90 0.27 -25.03
CA LYS A 439 10.24 0.83 -26.36
C LYS A 439 9.36 2.03 -26.79
N PRO A 440 8.04 2.07 -26.48
CA PRO A 440 7.15 3.14 -26.89
C PRO A 440 6.93 4.21 -25.82
N HIS A 441 7.66 4.18 -24.69
CA HIS A 441 7.53 5.12 -23.57
C HIS A 441 6.09 5.28 -23.07
N ARG A 442 5.41 4.15 -22.77
CA ARG A 442 4.01 4.11 -22.33
C ARG A 442 3.80 4.55 -20.88
N LEU A 443 4.84 4.59 -20.05
CA LEU A 443 4.71 4.86 -18.61
C LEU A 443 5.21 6.25 -18.19
N PRO A 444 4.54 6.93 -17.23
CA PRO A 444 3.31 6.50 -16.55
C PRO A 444 2.04 6.74 -17.38
N LEU A 445 1.03 5.91 -17.15
CA LEU A 445 -0.34 6.09 -17.64
C LEU A 445 -0.99 7.32 -16.99
N ASP A 446 -1.84 8.01 -17.74
CA ASP A 446 -2.51 9.23 -17.30
C ASP A 446 -3.98 8.99 -16.93
N GLY A 447 -4.25 8.80 -15.64
CA GLY A 447 -5.60 8.60 -15.12
C GLY A 447 -6.52 9.83 -15.26
N THR A 448 -5.98 11.02 -15.57
CA THR A 448 -6.81 12.22 -15.84
C THR A 448 -7.52 12.15 -17.19
N LYS A 449 -7.12 11.24 -18.09
CA LYS A 449 -7.72 11.06 -19.41
C LYS A 449 -8.76 9.92 -19.47
N PRO A 450 -9.78 10.02 -20.34
CA PRO A 450 -10.66 8.91 -20.67
C PRO A 450 -9.88 7.67 -21.13
N SER A 451 -10.11 6.51 -20.52
CA SER A 451 -9.40 5.27 -20.87
C SER A 451 -10.11 4.00 -20.38
N ARG A 452 -10.18 3.01 -21.28
CA ARG A 452 -10.74 1.67 -21.04
C ARG A 452 -9.64 0.62 -21.13
N ALA A 453 -9.64 -0.35 -20.22
CA ALA A 453 -8.62 -1.38 -20.16
C ALA A 453 -9.16 -2.81 -20.27
N LEU A 454 -8.34 -3.68 -20.83
CA LEU A 454 -8.46 -5.13 -20.75
C LEU A 454 -7.37 -5.68 -19.84
N LEU A 455 -7.73 -6.27 -18.69
CA LEU A 455 -6.83 -7.06 -17.86
C LEU A 455 -6.92 -8.54 -18.28
N LEU A 456 -5.78 -9.14 -18.62
CA LEU A 456 -5.60 -10.58 -18.71
C LEU A 456 -4.81 -11.03 -17.49
N ALA A 457 -5.46 -11.70 -16.53
CA ALA A 457 -4.83 -12.24 -15.34
C ALA A 457 -4.65 -13.76 -15.51
N PHE A 458 -3.40 -14.19 -15.68
CA PHE A 458 -3.04 -15.57 -16.02
C PHE A 458 -2.18 -16.19 -14.93
N TYR A 459 -2.71 -17.21 -14.24
CA TYR A 459 -2.01 -17.97 -13.20
C TYR A 459 -1.47 -19.29 -13.75
N ALA A 460 -0.19 -19.58 -13.49
CA ALA A 460 0.44 -20.86 -13.83
C ALA A 460 0.16 -21.98 -12.81
N ASP A 461 -0.81 -21.79 -11.91
CA ASP A 461 -1.13 -22.63 -10.76
C ASP A 461 -2.66 -22.57 -10.51
N PRO A 462 -3.28 -23.57 -9.83
CA PRO A 462 -4.71 -23.52 -9.49
C PRO A 462 -5.03 -22.38 -8.51
N GLU A 463 -5.78 -21.40 -8.97
CA GLU A 463 -6.18 -20.20 -8.22
C GLU A 463 -7.62 -19.82 -8.63
N PRO A 464 -8.60 -19.78 -7.71
CA PRO A 464 -9.97 -19.41 -8.06
C PRO A 464 -10.18 -17.91 -8.34
N TYR A 465 -9.37 -17.00 -7.79
CA TYR A 465 -9.52 -15.55 -7.99
C TYR A 465 -8.25 -14.83 -8.53
N PRO A 466 -7.72 -15.22 -9.71
CA PRO A 466 -6.54 -14.60 -10.32
C PRO A 466 -6.53 -13.06 -10.30
N GLY A 467 -5.50 -12.48 -9.67
CA GLY A 467 -5.20 -11.05 -9.75
C GLY A 467 -6.28 -10.11 -9.18
N GLU A 468 -7.01 -10.52 -8.13
CA GLU A 468 -8.09 -9.71 -7.55
C GLU A 468 -7.61 -8.35 -7.01
N ASP A 469 -6.46 -8.30 -6.32
CA ASP A 469 -5.92 -7.03 -5.81
C ASP A 469 -5.54 -6.08 -6.95
N LEU A 470 -4.92 -6.62 -8.01
CA LEU A 470 -4.61 -5.85 -9.20
C LEU A 470 -5.88 -5.35 -9.90
N GLU A 471 -6.92 -6.19 -10.04
CA GLU A 471 -8.20 -5.74 -10.60
C GLU A 471 -8.79 -4.59 -9.77
N ARG A 472 -8.85 -4.73 -8.45
CA ARG A 472 -9.41 -3.73 -7.54
C ARG A 472 -8.70 -2.39 -7.68
N GLU A 473 -7.37 -2.38 -7.74
CA GLU A 473 -6.58 -1.17 -7.94
C GLU A 473 -6.69 -0.59 -9.36
N LEU A 474 -6.90 -1.41 -10.40
CA LEU A 474 -7.11 -0.90 -11.77
C LEU A 474 -8.54 -0.36 -11.98
N ARG A 475 -9.56 -0.93 -11.31
CA ARG A 475 -10.96 -0.46 -11.37
C ARG A 475 -11.16 0.96 -10.83
N SER A 476 -10.32 1.41 -9.89
CA SER A 476 -10.37 2.78 -9.37
C SER A 476 -9.68 3.80 -10.29
N ARG A 477 -8.86 3.36 -11.24
CA ARG A 477 -8.01 4.23 -12.07
C ARG A 477 -8.55 4.40 -13.51
N PHE A 478 -9.00 3.33 -14.16
CA PHE A 478 -9.67 3.38 -15.49
C PHE A 478 -11.17 3.74 -15.41
N ASP A 479 -11.79 4.14 -16.54
CA ASP A 479 -13.26 4.34 -16.63
C ASP A 479 -14.02 3.02 -16.77
N SER A 480 -13.40 2.04 -17.42
CA SER A 480 -13.92 0.69 -17.61
C SER A 480 -12.77 -0.31 -17.62
N LEU A 481 -12.99 -1.44 -16.95
CA LEU A 481 -12.04 -2.54 -16.90
C LEU A 481 -12.79 -3.84 -17.18
N THR A 482 -12.51 -4.44 -18.34
CA THR A 482 -12.86 -5.83 -18.63
C THR A 482 -11.71 -6.71 -18.12
N THR A 483 -12.03 -7.75 -17.35
CA THR A 483 -11.03 -8.72 -16.90
C THR A 483 -11.37 -10.09 -17.49
N LEU A 484 -10.37 -10.76 -18.06
CA LEU A 484 -10.41 -12.20 -18.31
C LEU A 484 -9.39 -12.88 -17.40
N ARG A 485 -9.77 -14.02 -16.82
CA ARG A 485 -8.95 -14.81 -15.89
C ARG A 485 -8.70 -16.19 -16.47
N ALA A 486 -7.48 -16.68 -16.33
CA ALA A 486 -7.18 -18.10 -16.55
C ALA A 486 -6.26 -18.63 -15.47
N ASP A 487 -6.46 -19.90 -15.14
CA ASP A 487 -5.62 -20.70 -14.25
C ASP A 487 -5.51 -22.13 -14.81
N THR A 488 -4.85 -23.04 -14.10
CA THR A 488 -4.66 -24.43 -14.57
C THR A 488 -5.77 -25.40 -14.18
N ARG A 489 -6.85 -24.94 -13.53
CA ARG A 489 -7.92 -25.80 -12.97
C ARG A 489 -9.35 -25.28 -13.17
N PHE A 490 -9.64 -24.01 -12.89
CA PHE A 490 -11.02 -23.50 -12.83
C PHE A 490 -11.48 -22.87 -14.15
N VAL A 491 -10.62 -22.09 -14.81
CA VAL A 491 -10.90 -21.44 -16.11
C VAL A 491 -9.67 -21.61 -17.02
N ASN A 492 -9.74 -22.54 -17.97
CA ASN A 492 -8.64 -22.74 -18.91
C ASN A 492 -8.62 -21.65 -20.00
N ALA A 493 -7.43 -21.11 -20.30
CA ALA A 493 -7.26 -19.99 -21.24
C ALA A 493 -7.81 -20.28 -22.65
N SER A 494 -7.77 -21.53 -23.13
CA SER A 494 -8.30 -21.91 -24.45
C SER A 494 -9.83 -21.72 -24.60
N THR A 495 -10.55 -21.59 -23.49
CA THR A 495 -12.00 -21.33 -23.47
C THR A 495 -12.35 -19.83 -23.53
N LEU A 496 -11.38 -18.95 -23.25
CA LEU A 496 -11.59 -17.51 -23.23
C LEU A 496 -11.72 -16.94 -24.64
N LYS A 497 -12.59 -15.94 -24.78
CA LYS A 497 -12.73 -15.15 -26.01
C LYS A 497 -12.29 -13.72 -25.72
N LEU A 498 -11.28 -13.24 -26.45
CA LEU A 498 -10.86 -11.86 -26.37
C LEU A 498 -11.99 -10.94 -26.88
N PRO A 499 -12.23 -9.79 -26.23
CA PRO A 499 -13.15 -8.79 -26.78
C PRO A 499 -12.56 -8.18 -28.06
N SER A 500 -13.40 -7.51 -28.87
CA SER A 500 -12.92 -6.72 -30.00
C SER A 500 -11.84 -5.72 -29.53
N PRO A 501 -10.76 -5.49 -30.30
CA PRO A 501 -9.77 -4.45 -30.00
C PRO A 501 -10.41 -3.09 -29.73
N ASP A 502 -11.55 -2.76 -30.36
CA ASP A 502 -12.25 -1.48 -30.17
C ASP A 502 -12.93 -1.32 -28.80
N ALA A 503 -13.05 -2.39 -28.02
CA ALA A 503 -13.62 -2.35 -26.67
C ALA A 503 -12.66 -1.74 -25.62
N TYR A 504 -11.35 -1.72 -25.90
CA TYR A 504 -10.31 -1.22 -24.98
C TYR A 504 -9.28 -0.33 -25.68
N ASP A 505 -8.57 0.46 -24.88
CA ASP A 505 -7.56 1.43 -25.32
C ASP A 505 -6.15 0.99 -24.91
N VAL A 506 -6.04 0.18 -23.85
CA VAL A 506 -4.81 -0.51 -23.41
C VAL A 506 -5.14 -1.92 -22.89
N ALA A 507 -4.25 -2.88 -23.14
CA ALA A 507 -4.28 -4.20 -22.52
C ALA A 507 -3.15 -4.34 -21.49
N ILE A 508 -3.45 -4.99 -20.37
CA ILE A 508 -2.50 -5.34 -19.31
C ILE A 508 -2.46 -6.87 -19.22
N VAL A 509 -1.31 -7.47 -19.49
CA VAL A 509 -1.11 -8.93 -19.46
C VAL A 509 -0.27 -9.28 -18.23
N ALA A 510 -0.91 -9.84 -17.21
CA ALA A 510 -0.30 -10.15 -15.93
C ALA A 510 -0.12 -11.67 -15.78
N PHE A 511 1.13 -12.12 -15.86
CA PHE A 511 1.52 -13.51 -15.63
C PHE A 511 1.91 -13.69 -14.16
N PHE A 512 1.15 -14.51 -13.46
CA PHE A 512 1.36 -14.89 -12.07
C PHE A 512 1.95 -16.30 -12.04
N VAL A 513 3.22 -16.40 -11.72
CA VAL A 513 3.96 -17.67 -11.74
C VAL A 513 4.64 -17.86 -10.39
N ARG A 514 4.07 -18.76 -9.60
CA ARG A 514 4.63 -19.10 -8.29
C ARG A 514 5.75 -20.13 -8.42
N VAL A 515 6.78 -19.93 -7.58
CA VAL A 515 7.75 -20.95 -7.16
C VAL A 515 7.11 -21.82 -6.08
N SER A 516 7.02 -23.13 -6.30
CA SER A 516 6.38 -24.09 -5.39
C SER A 516 7.09 -25.45 -5.39
N ASP A 517 7.04 -26.06 -4.22
CA ASP A 517 7.30 -27.47 -3.98
C ASP A 517 6.51 -28.37 -4.94
N ARG A 518 7.18 -29.41 -5.46
CA ARG A 518 6.63 -30.47 -6.33
C ARG A 518 6.08 -29.99 -7.69
N LYS A 519 6.30 -28.74 -8.08
CA LYS A 519 5.87 -28.17 -9.38
C LYS A 519 6.84 -28.46 -10.52
N GLY A 520 8.15 -28.47 -10.23
CA GLY A 520 9.21 -28.78 -11.21
C GLY A 520 9.45 -27.76 -12.34
N ASN A 521 8.69 -26.67 -12.44
CA ASN A 521 8.88 -25.61 -13.44
C ASN A 521 8.45 -24.22 -12.91
N VAL A 522 8.87 -23.16 -13.61
CA VAL A 522 8.55 -21.75 -13.32
C VAL A 522 8.09 -21.01 -14.60
N ASP A 523 7.37 -21.71 -15.46
CA ASP A 523 6.96 -21.26 -16.78
C ASP A 523 5.47 -20.82 -16.83
N VAL A 524 5.06 -20.25 -17.96
CA VAL A 524 3.66 -19.93 -18.27
C VAL A 524 3.06 -21.06 -19.12
N PRO A 525 1.88 -21.61 -18.79
CA PRO A 525 1.18 -22.62 -19.57
C PRO A 525 1.02 -22.25 -21.07
N PRO A 526 1.27 -23.16 -22.02
CA PRO A 526 1.26 -22.84 -23.46
C PRO A 526 -0.04 -22.20 -23.98
N GLU A 527 -1.19 -22.54 -23.42
CA GLU A 527 -2.48 -21.93 -23.76
C GLU A 527 -2.59 -20.47 -23.31
N GLN A 528 -1.93 -20.08 -22.22
CA GLN A 528 -1.85 -18.70 -21.73
C GLN A 528 -0.87 -17.88 -22.58
N VAL A 529 0.26 -18.49 -22.98
CA VAL A 529 1.19 -17.90 -23.98
C VAL A 529 0.47 -17.62 -25.30
N GLY A 530 -0.25 -18.62 -25.84
CA GLY A 530 -0.98 -18.50 -27.10
C GLY A 530 -2.12 -17.47 -27.08
N LEU A 531 -2.70 -17.19 -25.92
CA LEU A 531 -3.71 -16.13 -25.75
C LEU A 531 -3.08 -14.74 -25.61
N ALA A 532 -1.95 -14.61 -24.92
CA ALA A 532 -1.17 -13.37 -24.88
C ALA A 532 -0.61 -12.98 -26.27
N GLU A 533 -0.14 -13.96 -27.05
CA GLU A 533 0.28 -13.74 -28.44
C GLU A 533 -0.80 -13.12 -29.33
N GLN A 534 -2.07 -13.49 -29.14
CA GLN A 534 -3.18 -12.91 -29.88
C GLN A 534 -3.35 -11.43 -29.55
N ILE A 535 -3.19 -11.04 -28.28
CA ILE A 535 -3.25 -9.63 -27.86
C ILE A 535 -2.11 -8.80 -28.46
N TYR A 536 -0.86 -9.28 -28.47
CA TYR A 536 0.25 -8.56 -29.12
C TYR A 536 0.01 -8.34 -30.62
N LYS A 537 -0.72 -9.25 -31.29
CA LYS A 537 -1.07 -9.15 -32.71
C LYS A 537 -2.22 -8.16 -33.01
N THR A 538 -2.88 -7.58 -31.99
CA THR A 538 -3.98 -6.60 -32.19
C THR A 538 -3.51 -5.19 -32.56
N GLY A 539 -2.23 -4.86 -32.39
CA GLY A 539 -1.71 -3.51 -32.59
C GLY A 539 -2.15 -2.47 -31.53
N LYS A 540 -2.94 -2.87 -30.53
CA LYS A 540 -3.29 -2.03 -29.38
C LYS A 540 -2.08 -1.90 -28.43
N PRO A 541 -2.00 -0.82 -27.63
CA PRO A 541 -1.05 -0.73 -26.52
C PRO A 541 -1.16 -1.94 -25.58
N VAL A 542 -0.04 -2.63 -25.33
CA VAL A 542 0.03 -3.73 -24.36
C VAL A 542 1.15 -3.47 -23.36
N ILE A 543 0.85 -3.69 -22.08
CA ILE A 543 1.80 -3.67 -20.97
C ILE A 543 1.82 -5.06 -20.35
N THR A 544 2.99 -5.70 -20.30
CA THR A 544 3.13 -7.07 -19.78
C THR A 544 3.86 -7.07 -18.44
N VAL A 545 3.48 -7.96 -17.53
CA VAL A 545 4.04 -8.01 -16.17
C VAL A 545 4.28 -9.44 -15.69
N ALA A 546 5.45 -9.68 -15.11
CA ALA A 546 5.77 -10.90 -14.37
C ALA A 546 5.58 -10.71 -12.86
N PHE A 547 4.50 -11.29 -12.32
CA PHE A 547 4.31 -11.57 -10.90
C PHE A 547 4.93 -12.94 -10.58
N GLY A 548 6.24 -13.02 -10.71
CA GLY A 548 6.98 -14.28 -10.70
C GLY A 548 8.39 -14.08 -11.24
N SER A 549 8.94 -15.07 -11.92
CA SER A 549 10.32 -15.02 -12.40
C SER A 549 10.56 -13.88 -13.41
N PRO A 550 11.67 -13.11 -13.31
CA PRO A 550 12.00 -12.08 -14.30
C PRO A 550 12.38 -12.66 -15.66
N TYR A 551 12.81 -13.93 -15.72
CA TYR A 551 13.26 -14.60 -16.94
C TYR A 551 12.13 -14.82 -17.96
N LEU A 552 10.86 -14.77 -17.53
CA LEU A 552 9.69 -14.93 -18.40
C LEU A 552 9.67 -14.00 -19.62
N ILE A 553 10.33 -12.84 -19.55
CA ILE A 553 10.48 -11.88 -20.66
C ILE A 553 11.15 -12.48 -21.92
N GLU A 554 11.93 -13.56 -21.77
CA GLU A 554 12.57 -14.28 -22.87
C GLU A 554 11.54 -14.98 -23.78
N GLY A 555 10.44 -15.48 -23.20
CA GLY A 555 9.33 -16.09 -23.93
C GLY A 555 8.45 -15.11 -24.71
N PHE A 556 8.64 -13.79 -24.54
CA PHE A 556 7.79 -12.75 -25.14
C PHE A 556 8.62 -11.62 -25.79
N PRO A 557 9.35 -11.91 -26.89
CA PRO A 557 10.09 -10.88 -27.64
C PRO A 557 9.17 -9.80 -28.26
N GLN A 558 7.89 -10.10 -28.47
CA GLN A 558 6.90 -9.19 -29.04
C GLN A 558 6.42 -8.12 -28.04
N ALA A 559 6.49 -8.37 -26.72
CA ALA A 559 6.03 -7.43 -25.71
C ALA A 559 6.90 -6.15 -25.73
N GLU A 560 6.29 -4.99 -25.92
CA GLU A 560 7.02 -3.72 -26.06
C GLU A 560 7.34 -3.04 -24.72
N THR A 561 6.45 -3.21 -23.74
CA THR A 561 6.53 -2.68 -22.38
C THR A 561 6.43 -3.84 -21.39
N TRP A 562 7.43 -4.04 -20.53
CA TRP A 562 7.53 -5.19 -19.63
C TRP A 562 8.02 -4.80 -18.22
N LEU A 563 7.29 -5.21 -17.18
CA LEU A 563 7.67 -5.02 -15.77
C LEU A 563 7.89 -6.35 -15.04
N ALA A 564 8.79 -6.35 -14.05
CA ALA A 564 8.93 -7.41 -13.07
C ALA A 564 8.47 -6.92 -11.69
N ALA A 565 7.57 -7.71 -11.08
CA ALA A 565 7.08 -7.55 -9.70
C ALA A 565 7.59 -8.69 -8.77
N PHE A 566 8.28 -9.70 -9.33
CA PHE A 566 9.01 -10.78 -8.65
C PHE A 566 8.23 -11.72 -7.72
N GLY A 567 6.91 -11.55 -7.57
CA GLY A 567 6.06 -12.45 -6.79
C GLY A 567 4.57 -12.10 -6.87
N ILE A 568 3.72 -13.00 -6.38
CA ILE A 568 2.26 -12.93 -6.52
C ILE A 568 1.53 -12.24 -5.34
N SER A 569 2.24 -11.59 -4.41
CA SER A 569 1.60 -11.01 -3.22
C SER A 569 0.72 -9.80 -3.53
N ASP A 570 -0.31 -9.62 -2.70
CA ASP A 570 -1.12 -8.40 -2.56
C ASP A 570 -0.29 -7.11 -2.69
N VAL A 571 0.78 -6.98 -1.90
CA VAL A 571 1.64 -5.79 -1.92
C VAL A 571 2.31 -5.58 -3.28
N ALA A 572 2.69 -6.65 -3.99
CA ALA A 572 3.28 -6.56 -5.32
C ALA A 572 2.24 -6.14 -6.38
N GLN A 573 1.01 -6.64 -6.28
CA GLN A 573 -0.11 -6.25 -7.15
C GLN A 573 -0.45 -4.76 -6.97
N ILE A 574 -0.51 -4.29 -5.73
CA ILE A 574 -0.73 -2.86 -5.41
C ILE A 574 0.45 -2.02 -5.93
N SER A 575 1.70 -2.45 -5.71
CA SER A 575 2.88 -1.75 -6.23
C SER A 575 2.87 -1.63 -7.75
N LEU A 576 2.40 -2.64 -8.49
CA LEU A 576 2.23 -2.53 -9.93
C LEU A 576 1.24 -1.41 -10.28
N ALA A 577 0.02 -1.44 -9.72
CA ALA A 577 -1.01 -0.46 -10.07
C ALA A 577 -0.56 0.97 -9.77
N ARG A 578 0.16 1.17 -8.66
CA ARG A 578 0.83 2.44 -8.33
C ARG A 578 1.87 2.85 -9.38
N ALA A 579 2.74 1.92 -9.76
CA ALA A 579 3.81 2.15 -10.73
C ALA A 579 3.27 2.48 -12.14
N LEU A 580 2.20 1.80 -12.58
CA LEU A 580 1.61 2.01 -13.90
C LEU A 580 1.10 3.44 -14.10
N PHE A 581 0.54 4.07 -13.06
CA PHE A 581 0.04 5.45 -13.12
C PHE A 581 1.02 6.49 -12.56
N GLY A 582 2.19 6.07 -12.06
CA GLY A 582 3.21 6.97 -11.51
C GLY A 582 2.90 7.51 -10.11
N GLU A 583 2.02 6.86 -9.33
CA GLU A 583 1.83 7.14 -7.90
C GLU A 583 3.12 6.93 -7.11
N ILE A 584 3.96 5.99 -7.57
CA ILE A 584 5.32 5.75 -7.12
C ILE A 584 6.30 5.86 -8.30
N PRO A 585 7.58 6.24 -8.07
CA PRO A 585 8.60 6.20 -9.11
C PRO A 585 9.05 4.75 -9.34
N VAL A 586 9.15 4.32 -10.61
CA VAL A 586 9.72 3.02 -10.95
C VAL A 586 11.24 3.12 -10.91
N ARG A 587 11.88 2.31 -10.07
CA ARG A 587 13.31 2.42 -9.74
C ARG A 587 13.95 1.13 -9.23
N GLY A 588 13.26 0.00 -9.29
CA GLY A 588 13.87 -1.29 -9.05
C GLY A 588 14.90 -1.59 -10.14
N HIS A 589 15.92 -2.40 -9.80
CA HIS A 589 16.94 -2.87 -10.72
C HIS A 589 17.05 -4.39 -10.59
N LEU A 590 17.29 -5.11 -11.69
CA LEU A 590 17.44 -6.57 -11.68
C LEU A 590 18.55 -7.02 -10.72
N PRO A 591 18.30 -7.94 -9.77
CA PRO A 591 19.34 -8.58 -8.97
C PRO A 591 19.94 -9.83 -9.65
N VAL A 592 19.54 -10.11 -10.89
CA VAL A 592 19.92 -11.26 -11.72
C VAL A 592 20.07 -10.86 -13.19
N THR A 593 20.91 -11.55 -13.94
CA THR A 593 21.08 -11.40 -15.38
C THR A 593 20.07 -12.29 -16.11
N VAL A 594 19.40 -11.74 -17.12
CA VAL A 594 18.41 -12.40 -17.98
C VAL A 594 19.03 -12.60 -19.38
N PRO A 595 19.63 -13.77 -19.67
CA PRO A 595 20.55 -13.92 -20.81
C PRO A 595 19.87 -13.79 -22.18
N GLY A 596 18.69 -14.38 -22.38
CA GLY A 596 18.02 -14.47 -23.67
C GLY A 596 17.51 -13.12 -24.22
N VAL A 597 17.47 -12.08 -23.39
CA VAL A 597 17.19 -10.69 -23.79
C VAL A 597 18.34 -9.72 -23.50
N ASN A 598 19.52 -10.24 -23.09
CA ASN A 598 20.73 -9.48 -22.75
C ASN A 598 20.49 -8.34 -21.74
N LEU A 599 19.72 -8.61 -20.68
CA LEU A 599 19.59 -7.66 -19.55
C LEU A 599 20.48 -8.13 -18.40
N GLN A 600 21.48 -7.35 -18.05
CA GLN A 600 22.45 -7.67 -16.99
C GLN A 600 21.90 -7.33 -15.59
N ALA A 601 22.39 -8.00 -14.55
CA ALA A 601 22.14 -7.56 -13.18
C ALA A 601 22.56 -6.09 -12.98
N GLY A 602 21.74 -5.34 -12.25
CA GLY A 602 21.82 -3.88 -12.13
C GLY A 602 21.03 -3.12 -13.21
N PHE A 603 20.42 -3.77 -14.20
CA PHE A 603 19.57 -3.10 -15.19
C PHE A 603 18.17 -2.77 -14.65
N GLY A 604 17.68 -1.55 -14.93
CA GLY A 604 16.30 -1.14 -14.73
C GLY A 604 16.04 0.21 -15.39
N ILE A 605 14.87 0.39 -16.01
CA ILE A 605 14.47 1.67 -16.60
C ILE A 605 13.80 2.53 -15.51
N ALA A 606 14.39 3.67 -15.19
CA ALA A 606 13.84 4.59 -14.21
C ALA A 606 12.70 5.43 -14.79
N VAL A 607 11.55 5.47 -14.09
CA VAL A 607 10.40 6.33 -14.43
C VAL A 607 10.08 7.22 -13.22
N PRO A 608 10.05 8.56 -13.36
CA PRO A 608 9.70 9.44 -12.25
C PRO A 608 8.23 9.27 -11.85
N ALA A 609 7.93 9.53 -10.58
CA ALA A 609 6.54 9.63 -10.14
C ALA A 609 5.86 10.82 -10.82
N ASN A 610 4.60 10.64 -11.23
CA ASN A 610 3.69 11.71 -11.65
C ASN A 610 2.72 11.96 -10.49
N PRO A 611 2.84 13.07 -9.73
CA PRO A 611 1.98 13.29 -8.57
C PRO A 611 0.47 13.44 -8.89
N MET A 612 0.07 13.63 -10.15
CA MET A 612 -1.32 13.93 -10.55
C MET A 612 -1.99 15.04 -9.72
N ALA A 613 -1.19 16.02 -9.30
CA ALA A 613 -1.56 17.14 -8.43
C ALA A 613 -1.08 18.46 -9.04
N LEU A 614 -1.73 19.57 -8.65
CA LEU A 614 -1.45 20.90 -9.19
C LEU A 614 0.02 21.29 -9.01
N GLN A 615 0.64 21.72 -10.10
CA GLN A 615 1.97 22.33 -10.09
C GLN A 615 1.84 23.86 -9.91
N PRO A 616 2.83 24.56 -9.33
CA PRO A 616 2.85 26.03 -9.42
C PRO A 616 3.02 26.47 -10.87
N MET A 617 2.39 27.59 -11.25
CA MET A 617 2.75 28.34 -12.46
C MET A 617 4.19 28.87 -12.36
N ASP A 618 4.90 28.95 -13.49
CA ASP A 618 6.19 29.63 -13.52
C ASP A 618 6.05 31.16 -13.53
N VAL A 619 7.15 31.88 -13.31
CA VAL A 619 7.15 33.36 -13.15
C VAL A 619 6.62 34.09 -14.40
N ARG A 620 6.68 33.49 -15.59
CA ARG A 620 6.12 34.06 -16.83
C ARG A 620 4.63 33.77 -16.96
N GLU A 621 4.19 32.57 -16.59
CA GLU A 621 2.78 32.16 -16.59
C GLU A 621 1.99 32.94 -15.54
N ASP A 622 2.50 33.02 -14.31
CA ASP A 622 1.96 33.84 -13.24
C ASP A 622 1.93 35.34 -13.62
N GLY A 623 2.99 35.81 -14.27
CA GLY A 623 3.11 37.17 -14.77
C GLY A 623 2.10 37.57 -15.85
N GLN A 624 1.53 36.62 -16.59
CA GLN A 624 0.46 36.90 -17.56
C GLN A 624 -0.84 37.32 -16.87
N LEU A 625 -1.16 36.73 -15.72
CA LEU A 625 -2.40 36.97 -14.96
C LEU A 625 -2.46 38.35 -14.25
N ARG A 626 -1.38 39.15 -14.37
CA ARG A 626 -1.28 40.50 -13.80
C ARG A 626 -2.50 41.41 -14.03
N PRO A 627 -3.17 41.46 -15.21
CA PRO A 627 -4.37 42.28 -15.38
C PRO A 627 -5.53 41.89 -14.46
N ALA A 628 -5.66 40.60 -14.11
CA ALA A 628 -6.64 40.14 -13.13
C ALA A 628 -6.23 40.53 -11.70
N TYR A 629 -4.94 40.49 -11.38
CA TYR A 629 -4.43 40.95 -10.09
C TYR A 629 -4.70 42.47 -9.91
N GLU A 630 -4.43 43.28 -10.95
CA GLU A 630 -4.74 44.71 -10.98
C GLU A 630 -6.26 45.01 -10.98
N ALA A 631 -7.12 44.05 -11.35
CA ALA A 631 -8.57 44.15 -11.14
C ALA A 631 -8.96 43.91 -9.66
N VAL A 632 -8.38 42.90 -9.00
CA VAL A 632 -8.61 42.65 -7.57
C VAL A 632 -8.06 43.79 -6.70
N GLU A 633 -6.88 44.33 -7.01
CA GLU A 633 -6.31 45.47 -6.29
C GLU A 633 -7.17 46.73 -6.38
N ARG A 634 -7.72 47.04 -7.56
CA ARG A 634 -8.72 48.10 -7.73
C ARG A 634 -9.96 47.85 -6.88
N ALA A 635 -10.49 46.62 -6.89
CA ALA A 635 -11.66 46.26 -6.08
C ALA A 635 -11.43 46.40 -4.56
N VAL A 636 -10.23 46.09 -4.04
CA VAL A 636 -9.83 46.36 -2.64
C VAL A 636 -9.80 47.87 -2.38
N LYS A 637 -9.12 48.64 -3.25
CA LYS A 637 -9.01 50.10 -3.14
C LYS A 637 -10.37 50.80 -3.15
N ASP A 638 -11.28 50.34 -4.00
CA ASP A 638 -12.65 50.84 -4.16
C ASP A 638 -13.62 50.29 -3.09
N LYS A 639 -13.12 49.52 -2.12
CA LYS A 639 -13.88 48.94 -0.99
C LYS A 639 -15.04 48.04 -1.44
N ALA A 640 -14.82 47.20 -2.45
CA ALA A 640 -15.73 46.08 -2.75
C ALA A 640 -15.61 44.98 -1.68
N PHE A 641 -14.43 44.83 -1.06
CA PHE A 641 -14.12 43.98 0.08
C PHE A 641 -12.81 44.45 0.74
N PRO A 642 -12.58 44.16 2.03
CA PRO A 642 -11.30 44.44 2.69
C PRO A 642 -10.09 43.71 2.07
N GLY A 643 -10.31 42.50 1.57
CA GLY A 643 -9.27 41.66 0.99
C GLY A 643 -9.80 40.37 0.38
N ALA A 644 -8.96 39.72 -0.41
CA ALA A 644 -9.33 38.59 -1.25
C ALA A 644 -8.17 37.60 -1.44
N THR A 645 -8.48 36.36 -1.79
CA THR A 645 -7.56 35.45 -2.48
C THR A 645 -8.11 35.08 -3.85
N LEU A 646 -7.22 34.95 -4.83
CA LEU A 646 -7.52 34.49 -6.17
C LEU A 646 -6.60 33.31 -6.48
N ALA A 647 -7.18 32.15 -6.79
CA ALA A 647 -6.47 31.04 -7.42
C ALA A 647 -6.97 30.86 -8.85
N VAL A 648 -6.04 30.83 -9.80
CA VAL A 648 -6.30 30.51 -11.21
C VAL A 648 -5.55 29.22 -11.53
N GLY A 649 -6.28 28.17 -11.90
CA GLY A 649 -5.70 26.92 -12.34
C GLY A 649 -5.87 26.74 -13.83
N PHE A 650 -4.79 26.51 -14.58
CA PHE A 650 -4.83 26.33 -16.04
C PHE A 650 -3.92 25.16 -16.43
N ARG A 651 -4.48 24.17 -17.13
CA ARG A 651 -3.77 22.99 -17.67
C ARG A 651 -2.89 22.26 -16.63
N GLY A 652 -3.43 22.08 -15.42
CA GLY A 652 -2.76 21.40 -14.31
C GLY A 652 -1.73 22.23 -13.52
N LYS A 653 -1.55 23.51 -13.87
CA LYS A 653 -0.77 24.49 -13.10
C LYS A 653 -1.68 25.45 -12.35
N VAL A 654 -1.22 26.04 -11.24
CA VAL A 654 -1.98 27.02 -10.44
C VAL A 654 -1.12 28.21 -10.01
N ALA A 655 -1.69 29.40 -10.09
CA ALA A 655 -1.24 30.62 -9.41
C ALA A 655 -2.20 30.92 -8.24
N VAL A 656 -1.68 31.36 -7.08
CA VAL A 656 -2.52 31.73 -5.91
C VAL A 656 -2.00 33.01 -5.25
N HIS A 657 -2.77 34.08 -5.36
CA HIS A 657 -2.42 35.41 -4.84
C HIS A 657 -3.38 35.90 -3.77
N ALA A 658 -2.92 36.85 -2.96
CA ALA A 658 -3.61 37.39 -1.80
C ALA A 658 -3.53 38.92 -1.76
N PHE A 659 -4.66 39.57 -1.49
CA PHE A 659 -4.86 40.99 -1.68
C PHE A 659 -5.51 41.63 -0.45
N GLY A 660 -5.06 42.83 -0.07
CA GLY A 660 -5.68 43.61 1.01
C GLY A 660 -5.50 43.03 2.41
N LYS A 661 -6.52 43.21 3.26
CA LYS A 661 -6.52 42.85 4.70
C LYS A 661 -7.78 42.09 5.09
N LEU A 662 -7.77 41.46 6.26
CA LEU A 662 -8.96 40.76 6.79
C LEU A 662 -10.13 41.74 7.06
N SER A 663 -9.84 42.99 7.43
CA SER A 663 -10.84 44.04 7.67
C SER A 663 -10.28 45.43 7.32
N TYR A 664 -11.14 46.45 7.26
CA TYR A 664 -10.73 47.83 6.96
C TYR A 664 -9.97 48.54 8.10
N ASP A 665 -9.73 47.88 9.23
CA ASP A 665 -8.92 48.44 10.33
C ASP A 665 -7.45 48.60 9.88
N ALA A 666 -6.84 49.74 10.21
CA ALA A 666 -5.45 50.04 9.87
C ALA A 666 -4.46 49.00 10.40
N LYS A 667 -4.73 48.42 11.58
CA LYS A 667 -3.95 47.34 12.23
C LYS A 667 -4.38 45.93 11.80
N SER A 668 -5.38 45.80 10.92
CA SER A 668 -5.84 44.49 10.45
C SER A 668 -4.73 43.74 9.71
N ARG A 669 -4.72 42.41 9.85
CA ARG A 669 -3.73 41.52 9.24
C ARG A 669 -3.90 41.52 7.73
N ALA A 670 -2.80 41.42 7.00
CA ALA A 670 -2.84 41.15 5.57
C ALA A 670 -3.52 39.80 5.28
N VAL A 671 -4.15 39.68 4.12
CA VAL A 671 -4.60 38.39 3.60
C VAL A 671 -3.36 37.55 3.19
N LEU A 672 -3.44 36.25 3.38
CA LEU A 672 -2.46 35.25 2.92
C LEU A 672 -3.13 34.30 1.92
N PRO A 673 -2.39 33.60 1.04
CA PRO A 673 -2.97 32.58 0.15
C PRO A 673 -3.76 31.49 0.90
N THR A 674 -3.38 31.22 2.15
CA THR A 674 -4.03 30.29 3.08
C THR A 674 -5.01 30.96 4.06
N THR A 675 -5.39 32.22 3.85
CA THR A 675 -6.49 32.84 4.62
C THR A 675 -7.78 32.07 4.34
N MET A 676 -8.42 31.68 5.43
CA MET A 676 -9.67 30.93 5.43
C MET A 676 -10.86 31.92 5.38
N TYR A 677 -11.84 31.60 4.54
CA TYR A 677 -13.08 32.38 4.35
C TYR A 677 -14.29 31.50 4.67
N ASP A 678 -15.38 32.11 5.14
CA ASP A 678 -16.71 31.50 5.06
C ASP A 678 -17.11 31.45 3.58
N ILE A 679 -17.23 30.25 3.01
CA ILE A 679 -17.49 30.09 1.58
C ILE A 679 -19.00 30.16 1.24
N ALA A 680 -19.86 30.32 2.25
CA ALA A 680 -21.31 30.44 2.15
C ALA A 680 -21.90 29.37 1.20
N SER A 681 -22.68 29.78 0.20
CA SER A 681 -23.34 28.88 -0.76
C SER A 681 -22.41 27.99 -1.59
N LEU A 682 -21.08 28.21 -1.62
CA LEU A 682 -20.16 27.22 -2.20
C LEU A 682 -20.18 25.89 -1.42
N THR A 683 -20.61 25.89 -0.15
CA THR A 683 -20.92 24.68 0.63
C THR A 683 -21.82 23.71 -0.13
N LYS A 684 -22.81 24.23 -0.87
CA LYS A 684 -23.75 23.44 -1.68
C LYS A 684 -23.03 22.53 -2.65
N VAL A 685 -22.17 23.11 -3.46
CA VAL A 685 -21.53 22.45 -4.59
C VAL A 685 -20.25 21.70 -4.20
N VAL A 686 -19.51 22.19 -3.19
CA VAL A 686 -18.30 21.54 -2.68
C VAL A 686 -18.62 20.30 -1.83
N VAL A 687 -19.63 20.38 -0.95
CA VAL A 687 -20.02 19.27 -0.06
C VAL A 687 -21.27 18.56 -0.55
N THR A 688 -22.42 19.23 -0.55
CA THR A 688 -23.72 18.56 -0.66
C THR A 688 -23.91 17.89 -2.02
N THR A 689 -23.64 18.60 -3.12
CA THR A 689 -23.68 18.06 -4.49
C THR A 689 -22.65 16.94 -4.68
N THR A 690 -21.44 17.07 -4.14
CA THR A 690 -20.40 16.02 -4.20
C THR A 690 -20.81 14.75 -3.46
N LEU A 691 -21.45 14.88 -2.28
CA LEU A 691 -21.96 13.74 -1.51
C LEU A 691 -23.17 13.09 -2.19
N VAL A 692 -24.06 13.87 -2.82
CA VAL A 692 -25.16 13.35 -3.65
C VAL A 692 -24.62 12.59 -4.86
N ALA A 693 -23.63 13.16 -5.56
CA ALA A 693 -22.94 12.48 -6.67
C ALA A 693 -22.36 11.14 -6.21
N LYS A 694 -21.68 11.10 -5.06
CA LYS A 694 -21.09 9.87 -4.53
C LYS A 694 -22.11 8.83 -4.04
N LEU A 695 -23.24 9.27 -3.49
CA LEU A 695 -24.36 8.38 -3.12
C LEU A 695 -25.08 7.81 -4.35
N ALA A 696 -25.07 8.52 -5.48
CA ALA A 696 -25.64 8.05 -6.75
C ALA A 696 -24.75 7.04 -7.49
N GLU A 697 -23.48 6.86 -7.11
CA GLU A 697 -22.56 5.87 -7.70
C GLU A 697 -22.86 4.42 -7.27
N GLY A 698 -23.63 4.23 -6.21
CA GLY A 698 -24.01 2.92 -5.67
C GLY A 698 -23.03 2.32 -4.66
N ASP A 699 -21.94 3.00 -4.33
CA ASP A 699 -20.89 2.52 -3.41
C ASP A 699 -21.25 2.65 -1.91
N PHE A 700 -22.52 2.96 -1.61
CA PHE A 700 -23.09 2.99 -0.26
C PHE A 700 -24.15 1.90 -0.12
N ALA A 701 -24.35 1.40 1.11
CA ALA A 701 -25.31 0.32 1.42
C ALA A 701 -26.76 0.62 0.99
N VAL A 702 -27.13 1.89 0.82
CA VAL A 702 -28.35 2.32 0.13
C VAL A 702 -27.99 3.41 -0.88
N PRO A 703 -28.19 3.19 -2.19
CA PRO A 703 -27.94 4.22 -3.21
C PRO A 703 -28.98 5.36 -3.15
N LEU A 704 -28.53 6.56 -3.50
CA LEU A 704 -29.42 7.70 -3.75
C LEU A 704 -29.88 7.68 -5.21
N ASP A 705 -31.19 7.64 -5.41
CA ASP A 705 -31.84 7.65 -6.71
C ASP A 705 -32.25 9.09 -7.06
N LEU A 706 -31.77 9.59 -8.20
CA LEU A 706 -32.00 10.98 -8.63
C LEU A 706 -33.45 11.24 -9.06
N GLU A 707 -34.18 10.21 -9.53
CA GLU A 707 -35.57 10.35 -9.97
C GLU A 707 -36.59 9.96 -8.89
N ALA A 708 -36.13 9.36 -7.79
CA ALA A 708 -36.97 9.05 -6.64
C ALA A 708 -37.63 10.30 -6.06
N LYS A 709 -38.88 10.13 -5.62
CA LYS A 709 -39.62 11.16 -4.88
C LYS A 709 -38.99 11.36 -3.50
N ILE A 710 -38.84 12.60 -3.07
CA ILE A 710 -38.09 12.89 -1.84
C ILE A 710 -38.78 12.37 -0.57
N GLU A 711 -40.10 12.14 -0.63
CA GLU A 711 -40.88 11.43 0.40
C GLU A 711 -40.42 9.98 0.67
N ARG A 712 -39.72 9.34 -0.27
CA ARG A 712 -39.03 8.04 -0.06
C ARG A 712 -38.00 8.10 1.06
N TYR A 713 -37.40 9.28 1.26
CA TYR A 713 -36.32 9.54 2.22
C TYR A 713 -36.78 10.46 3.37
N LEU A 714 -37.80 11.27 3.12
CA LEU A 714 -38.40 12.24 4.03
C LEU A 714 -39.93 12.04 4.09
N PRO A 715 -40.47 10.96 4.69
CA PRO A 715 -41.91 10.67 4.68
C PRO A 715 -42.79 11.82 5.17
N GLU A 716 -42.27 12.68 6.06
CA GLU A 716 -42.94 13.89 6.55
C GLU A 716 -43.28 14.90 5.43
N TRP A 717 -42.55 14.87 4.31
CA TRP A 717 -42.78 15.74 3.15
C TRP A 717 -44.19 15.60 2.56
N ALA A 718 -44.73 14.38 2.58
CA ALA A 718 -46.05 14.06 2.03
C ALA A 718 -47.21 14.72 2.80
N GLY A 719 -46.99 15.12 4.06
CA GLY A 719 -48.01 15.75 4.92
C GLY A 719 -48.17 17.26 4.76
N GLY A 720 -47.38 17.90 3.89
CA GLY A 720 -47.45 19.35 3.65
C GLY A 720 -48.55 19.79 2.67
N PRO A 721 -48.76 21.11 2.50
CA PRO A 721 -49.75 21.67 1.58
C PRO A 721 -49.41 21.40 0.11
N GLN A 722 -50.43 21.33 -0.75
CA GLN A 722 -50.32 21.02 -2.19
C GLN A 722 -49.80 19.59 -2.48
N PRO A 723 -50.46 18.53 -1.97
CA PRO A 723 -50.03 17.13 -2.17
C PRO A 723 -49.86 16.76 -3.65
N GLU A 724 -50.73 17.27 -4.52
CA GLU A 724 -50.69 17.08 -5.98
C GLU A 724 -49.38 17.56 -6.64
N TRP A 725 -48.68 18.50 -6.00
CA TRP A 725 -47.33 18.93 -6.37
C TRP A 725 -46.26 18.22 -5.55
N ARG A 726 -46.46 18.04 -4.23
CA ARG A 726 -45.45 17.45 -3.33
C ARG A 726 -45.03 16.04 -3.70
N HIS A 727 -45.98 15.16 -4.05
CA HIS A 727 -45.68 13.79 -4.50
C HIS A 727 -44.89 13.74 -5.83
N ARG A 728 -44.76 14.86 -6.54
CA ARG A 728 -43.96 14.94 -7.77
C ARG A 728 -42.49 15.30 -7.53
N VAL A 729 -42.13 15.89 -6.39
CA VAL A 729 -40.77 16.43 -6.14
C VAL A 729 -39.74 15.32 -6.05
N THR A 730 -38.74 15.34 -6.94
CA THR A 730 -37.63 14.37 -7.00
C THR A 730 -36.35 14.92 -6.38
N VAL A 731 -35.39 14.02 -6.11
CA VAL A 731 -34.01 14.39 -5.77
C VAL A 731 -33.40 15.31 -6.84
N ARG A 732 -33.63 15.02 -8.14
CA ARG A 732 -33.25 15.90 -9.26
C ARG A 732 -33.84 17.30 -9.11
N HIS A 733 -35.14 17.45 -8.82
CA HIS A 733 -35.78 18.77 -8.67
C HIS A 733 -35.16 19.63 -7.56
N LEU A 734 -34.59 19.03 -6.52
CA LEU A 734 -33.84 19.76 -5.48
C LEU A 734 -32.47 20.25 -6.00
N LEU A 735 -31.78 19.45 -6.82
CA LEU A 735 -30.47 19.78 -7.41
C LEU A 735 -30.57 20.79 -8.57
N THR A 736 -31.61 20.67 -9.40
CA THR A 736 -31.90 21.60 -10.50
C THR A 736 -32.62 22.87 -10.03
N HIS A 737 -32.99 22.95 -8.75
CA HIS A 737 -33.81 24.03 -8.18
C HIS A 737 -35.13 24.27 -8.94
N THR A 738 -35.81 23.19 -9.30
CA THR A 738 -37.13 23.20 -9.97
C THR A 738 -38.22 22.57 -9.09
N SER A 739 -38.07 22.61 -7.77
CA SER A 739 -38.88 21.86 -6.80
C SER A 739 -40.18 22.53 -6.37
N GLY A 740 -40.43 23.78 -6.77
CA GLY A 740 -41.55 24.59 -6.29
C GLY A 740 -41.26 25.31 -4.96
N LEU A 741 -40.18 24.98 -4.25
CA LEU A 741 -39.82 25.63 -2.99
C LEU A 741 -39.44 27.10 -3.18
N PRO A 742 -39.78 27.98 -2.21
CA PRO A 742 -39.38 29.39 -2.25
C PRO A 742 -37.86 29.54 -2.17
N PRO A 743 -37.29 30.66 -2.65
CA PRO A 743 -35.84 30.86 -2.70
C PRO A 743 -35.20 30.85 -1.30
N PHE A 744 -35.81 31.55 -0.34
CA PHE A 744 -35.31 31.71 1.02
C PHE A 744 -36.46 32.05 1.98
N LYS A 745 -36.34 31.65 3.25
CA LYS A 745 -37.25 32.02 4.36
C LYS A 745 -36.42 32.21 5.64
N GLU A 746 -36.77 33.20 6.46
CA GLU A 746 -36.06 33.55 7.71
C GLU A 746 -36.44 32.65 8.90
N TYR A 747 -36.33 31.33 8.76
CA TYR A 747 -36.68 30.40 9.83
C TYR A 747 -35.86 30.60 11.10
N TRP A 748 -34.64 31.14 11.01
CA TRP A 748 -33.86 31.56 12.17
C TRP A 748 -34.59 32.54 13.13
N ARG A 749 -35.58 33.32 12.65
CA ARG A 749 -36.41 34.19 13.50
C ARG A 749 -37.49 33.43 14.27
N SER A 750 -37.93 32.27 13.77
CA SER A 750 -39.13 31.57 14.24
C SER A 750 -38.89 30.13 14.71
N SER A 751 -37.68 29.58 14.53
CA SER A 751 -37.38 28.16 14.74
C SER A 751 -36.42 27.86 15.88
N GLN A 752 -36.74 26.80 16.62
CA GLN A 752 -35.92 26.27 17.71
C GLN A 752 -35.10 25.06 17.22
N GLY A 753 -34.03 25.36 16.48
CA GLY A 753 -33.03 24.37 16.04
C GLY A 753 -33.40 23.60 14.77
N LYS A 754 -32.64 22.51 14.50
CA LYS A 754 -32.71 21.75 13.24
C LYS A 754 -34.10 21.14 12.99
N GLN A 755 -34.66 20.41 13.96
CA GLN A 755 -35.90 19.65 13.73
C GLN A 755 -37.10 20.54 13.43
N ASP A 756 -37.28 21.63 14.20
CA ASP A 756 -38.37 22.60 13.97
C ASP A 756 -38.19 23.34 12.63
N THR A 757 -36.95 23.66 12.25
CA THR A 757 -36.65 24.22 10.92
C THR A 757 -37.02 23.24 9.79
N LEU A 758 -36.72 21.94 9.95
CA LEU A 758 -37.14 20.91 8.99
C LEU A 758 -38.67 20.78 8.93
N THR A 759 -39.36 20.73 10.07
CA THR A 759 -40.84 20.69 10.13
C THR A 759 -41.49 21.86 9.38
N LYS A 760 -40.89 23.06 9.43
CA LYS A 760 -41.37 24.22 8.67
C LYS A 760 -41.08 24.11 7.18
N ILE A 761 -39.90 23.62 6.77
CA ILE A 761 -39.65 23.33 5.35
C ILE A 761 -40.59 22.23 4.82
N PHE A 762 -40.90 21.21 5.64
CA PHE A 762 -41.89 20.17 5.31
C PHE A 762 -43.31 20.71 5.18
N THR A 763 -43.64 21.87 5.74
CA THR A 763 -44.99 22.48 5.69
C THR A 763 -45.06 23.77 4.87
N GLU A 764 -43.95 24.27 4.35
CA GLU A 764 -43.88 25.46 3.51
C GLU A 764 -44.65 25.26 2.18
N PRO A 765 -45.51 26.22 1.77
CA PRO A 765 -46.17 26.17 0.46
C PRO A 765 -45.18 26.18 -0.72
N LEU A 766 -45.58 25.52 -1.81
CA LEU A 766 -44.85 25.56 -3.07
C LEU A 766 -45.36 26.74 -3.92
N GLU A 767 -44.45 27.61 -4.36
CA GLU A 767 -44.78 28.83 -5.11
C GLU A 767 -45.08 28.56 -6.60
N TYR A 768 -44.71 27.38 -7.10
CA TYR A 768 -44.93 26.96 -8.49
C TYR A 768 -44.88 25.42 -8.63
N GLU A 769 -45.44 24.91 -9.74
CA GLU A 769 -45.50 23.48 -10.02
C GLU A 769 -44.10 22.87 -10.22
N PRO A 770 -43.74 21.74 -9.57
CA PRO A 770 -42.43 21.14 -9.71
C PRO A 770 -42.10 20.71 -11.15
N GLY A 771 -40.97 21.22 -11.64
CA GLY A 771 -40.50 21.10 -13.02
C GLY A 771 -40.83 22.28 -13.93
N SER A 772 -41.73 23.20 -13.53
CA SER A 772 -42.23 24.28 -14.41
C SER A 772 -41.34 25.53 -14.49
N LYS A 773 -40.48 25.77 -13.50
CA LYS A 773 -39.56 26.92 -13.41
C LYS A 773 -38.26 26.52 -12.71
N GLU A 774 -37.18 27.24 -12.98
CA GLU A 774 -35.98 27.27 -12.15
C GLU A 774 -36.06 28.45 -11.16
N VAL A 775 -35.99 28.18 -9.84
CA VAL A 775 -35.86 29.21 -8.80
C VAL A 775 -34.87 28.70 -7.75
N TYR A 776 -33.66 29.28 -7.75
CA TYR A 776 -32.61 28.95 -6.78
C TYR A 776 -33.15 29.04 -5.34
N SER A 777 -33.09 27.92 -4.62
CA SER A 777 -33.69 27.73 -3.31
C SER A 777 -32.72 27.07 -2.34
N ASP A 778 -32.44 27.75 -1.22
CA ASP A 778 -31.61 27.20 -0.15
C ASP A 778 -32.32 26.05 0.58
N LEU A 779 -33.64 26.11 0.69
CA LEU A 779 -34.45 25.12 1.42
C LEU A 779 -34.33 23.72 0.81
N GLY A 780 -34.29 23.63 -0.52
CA GLY A 780 -34.11 22.35 -1.21
C GLY A 780 -32.77 21.67 -0.89
N ILE A 781 -31.72 22.45 -0.61
CA ILE A 781 -30.40 21.91 -0.25
C ILE A 781 -30.27 21.62 1.26
N ILE A 782 -31.08 22.28 2.10
CA ILE A 782 -31.28 21.86 3.50
C ILE A 782 -31.94 20.47 3.54
N LEU A 783 -32.99 20.24 2.74
CA LEU A 783 -33.61 18.91 2.60
C LEU A 783 -32.63 17.88 2.05
N MET A 784 -31.78 18.25 1.09
CA MET A 784 -30.77 17.34 0.56
C MET A 784 -29.77 16.88 1.63
N ALA A 785 -29.34 17.76 2.53
CA ALA A 785 -28.50 17.36 3.67
C ALA A 785 -29.21 16.38 4.61
N GLU A 786 -30.51 16.58 4.89
CA GLU A 786 -31.29 15.65 5.70
C GLU A 786 -31.41 14.27 5.03
N ILE A 787 -31.59 14.20 3.71
CA ILE A 787 -31.59 12.94 2.94
C ILE A 787 -30.24 12.21 3.08
N ILE A 788 -29.11 12.94 2.95
CA ILE A 788 -27.76 12.39 3.10
C ILE A 788 -27.54 11.83 4.52
N GLU A 789 -27.90 12.58 5.56
CA GLU A 789 -27.70 12.14 6.95
C GLU A 789 -28.59 10.92 7.30
N ARG A 790 -29.84 10.88 6.81
CA ARG A 790 -30.75 9.73 6.99
C ARG A 790 -30.29 8.48 6.24
N LEU A 791 -29.82 8.60 5.00
CA LEU A 791 -29.35 7.46 4.20
C LEU A 791 -28.07 6.82 4.74
N THR A 792 -27.21 7.61 5.36
CA THR A 792 -25.89 7.15 5.81
C THR A 792 -25.81 6.87 7.31
N GLY A 793 -26.75 7.38 8.11
CA GLY A 793 -26.67 7.35 9.57
C GLY A 793 -25.52 8.20 10.14
N ARG A 794 -24.94 9.11 9.34
CA ARG A 794 -23.75 9.91 9.66
C ARG A 794 -23.99 11.39 9.42
N LYS A 795 -23.26 12.25 10.13
CA LYS A 795 -23.39 13.70 10.01
C LYS A 795 -22.70 14.24 8.75
N LEU A 796 -23.22 15.34 8.21
CA LEU A 796 -22.72 15.99 7.01
C LEU A 796 -21.26 16.46 7.13
N ASP A 797 -20.83 16.91 8.32
CA ASP A 797 -19.45 17.32 8.59
C ASP A 797 -18.48 16.12 8.65
N ASP A 798 -18.86 15.04 9.31
CA ASP A 798 -18.13 13.75 9.29
C ASP A 798 -18.00 13.20 7.86
N LEU A 799 -19.07 13.26 7.07
CA LEU A 799 -19.12 12.79 5.68
C LEU A 799 -18.26 13.66 4.75
N ALA A 800 -18.37 14.99 4.84
CA ALA A 800 -17.56 15.93 4.08
C ALA A 800 -16.07 15.71 4.32
N ASN A 801 -15.66 15.53 5.58
CA ASN A 801 -14.28 15.22 5.91
C ASN A 801 -13.84 13.85 5.36
N SER A 802 -14.68 12.82 5.49
CA SER A 802 -14.35 11.44 5.09
C SER A 802 -14.25 11.24 3.58
N PHE A 803 -15.14 11.88 2.81
CA PHE A 803 -15.34 11.58 1.38
C PHE A 803 -14.96 12.73 0.43
N VAL A 804 -14.75 13.94 0.94
CA VAL A 804 -14.31 15.10 0.12
C VAL A 804 -12.96 15.63 0.62
N PHE A 805 -12.91 16.16 1.85
CA PHE A 805 -11.76 16.95 2.29
C PHE A 805 -10.48 16.13 2.54
N SER A 806 -10.57 15.06 3.33
CA SER A 806 -9.39 14.24 3.66
C SER A 806 -8.79 13.54 2.42
N PRO A 807 -9.59 12.88 1.55
CA PRO A 807 -9.07 12.27 0.32
C PRO A 807 -8.44 13.25 -0.66
N LEU A 808 -8.93 14.49 -0.75
CA LEU A 808 -8.34 15.56 -1.58
C LEU A 808 -7.15 16.28 -0.92
N GLY A 809 -6.83 15.98 0.35
CA GLY A 809 -5.81 16.70 1.10
C GLY A 809 -6.20 18.14 1.48
N MET A 810 -7.49 18.49 1.46
CA MET A 810 -8.05 19.80 1.81
C MET A 810 -8.00 20.05 3.34
N ARG A 811 -6.78 20.18 3.87
CA ARG A 811 -6.49 20.25 5.32
C ARG A 811 -7.00 21.53 6.01
N ASN A 812 -7.46 22.52 5.26
CA ASN A 812 -7.97 23.79 5.74
C ASN A 812 -9.47 23.97 5.42
N SER A 813 -10.18 22.88 5.13
CA SER A 813 -11.60 22.86 4.80
C SER A 813 -12.39 22.15 5.88
N MET A 814 -13.33 22.86 6.51
CA MET A 814 -14.09 22.34 7.66
C MET A 814 -15.37 23.13 7.92
N TYR A 815 -16.38 22.46 8.48
CA TYR A 815 -17.41 23.14 9.26
C TYR A 815 -16.85 23.54 10.64
N LYS A 816 -17.44 24.56 11.29
CA LYS A 816 -17.15 24.93 12.69
C LYS A 816 -15.65 25.04 13.03
N PRO A 817 -14.88 25.90 12.35
CA PRO A 817 -13.44 26.04 12.64
C PRO A 817 -13.21 26.37 14.12
N PRO A 818 -12.18 25.78 14.77
CA PRO A 818 -12.01 25.91 16.21
C PRO A 818 -11.57 27.33 16.61
N LYS A 819 -12.11 27.86 17.72
CA LYS A 819 -11.90 29.26 18.18
C LYS A 819 -10.46 29.77 18.14
N LYS A 820 -9.47 28.88 18.36
CA LYS A 820 -8.04 29.18 18.27
C LYS A 820 -7.57 29.74 16.91
N ILE A 821 -8.27 29.45 15.80
CA ILE A 821 -7.94 29.98 14.46
C ILE A 821 -8.86 31.12 13.99
N TRP A 822 -9.88 31.53 14.76
CA TRP A 822 -10.77 32.62 14.35
C TRP A 822 -10.00 33.93 14.00
N PRO A 823 -8.93 34.34 14.73
CA PRO A 823 -8.11 35.52 14.38
C PRO A 823 -7.23 35.39 13.12
N THR A 824 -7.34 34.30 12.35
CA THR A 824 -6.75 34.13 11.00
C THR A 824 -7.80 33.95 9.90
N ILE A 825 -9.08 33.85 10.26
CA ILE A 825 -10.21 33.75 9.33
C ILE A 825 -10.63 35.16 8.91
N ALA A 826 -11.01 35.36 7.65
CA ALA A 826 -11.60 36.62 7.20
C ALA A 826 -12.97 36.83 7.89
N PRO A 827 -13.17 37.92 8.67
CA PRO A 827 -14.46 38.22 9.26
C PRO A 827 -15.49 38.52 8.17
N THR A 828 -16.74 38.12 8.38
CA THR A 828 -17.86 38.45 7.51
C THR A 828 -18.48 39.76 7.99
N GLU A 829 -19.66 39.74 8.59
CA GLU A 829 -20.46 40.94 8.87
C GLU A 829 -20.38 41.39 10.33
N ILE A 830 -20.63 42.68 10.59
CA ILE A 830 -21.09 43.13 11.91
C ILE A 830 -22.60 42.89 11.95
N ASP A 831 -23.00 41.70 12.40
CA ASP A 831 -24.40 41.30 12.49
C ASP A 831 -25.09 42.13 13.57
N ASN A 832 -25.98 43.03 13.14
CA ASN A 832 -26.78 43.88 14.00
C ASN A 832 -28.25 43.43 14.11
N GLN A 833 -28.63 42.31 13.47
CA GLN A 833 -30.03 41.87 13.36
C GLN A 833 -30.36 40.61 14.19
N TYR A 834 -29.37 39.74 14.43
CA TYR A 834 -29.57 38.46 15.10
C TYR A 834 -28.52 38.20 16.19
N ARG A 835 -27.24 38.24 15.83
CA ARG A 835 -26.15 37.80 16.73
C ARG A 835 -25.45 38.95 17.47
N HIS A 836 -25.75 40.19 17.10
CA HIS A 836 -25.28 41.45 17.71
C HIS A 836 -23.76 41.51 17.94
N ARG A 837 -22.97 41.00 16.98
CA ARG A 837 -21.50 40.93 17.06
C ARG A 837 -20.83 40.89 15.69
N LEU A 838 -19.51 41.09 15.66
CA LEU A 838 -18.68 40.78 14.50
C LEU A 838 -18.62 39.27 14.29
N MET A 839 -18.96 38.82 13.08
CA MET A 839 -18.95 37.42 12.68
C MET A 839 -17.59 37.02 12.13
N GLN A 840 -16.90 36.10 12.79
CA GLN A 840 -15.58 35.62 12.40
C GLN A 840 -15.35 34.18 12.90
N GLY A 841 -15.21 33.22 11.99
CA GLY A 841 -15.11 31.79 12.32
C GLY A 841 -16.42 31.12 12.77
N GLU A 842 -17.53 31.84 12.69
CA GLU A 842 -18.90 31.35 12.81
C GLU A 842 -19.62 31.62 11.48
N VAL A 843 -20.47 30.68 11.02
CA VAL A 843 -21.17 30.82 9.74
C VAL A 843 -22.03 32.08 9.69
N HIS A 844 -21.91 32.82 8.59
CA HIS A 844 -22.61 34.07 8.32
C HIS A 844 -24.13 33.87 8.17
N ASP A 845 -24.53 32.83 7.43
CA ASP A 845 -25.92 32.45 7.19
C ASP A 845 -26.65 32.12 8.51
N GLU A 846 -27.77 32.82 8.74
CA GLU A 846 -28.56 32.77 9.97
C GLU A 846 -29.32 31.44 10.12
N ASN A 847 -29.83 30.85 9.03
CA ASN A 847 -30.51 29.56 9.07
C ASN A 847 -29.52 28.43 9.35
N ALA A 848 -28.36 28.43 8.68
CA ALA A 848 -27.28 27.47 8.93
C ALA A 848 -26.77 27.56 10.37
N TYR A 849 -26.65 28.77 10.92
CA TYR A 849 -26.32 28.98 12.34
C TYR A 849 -27.42 28.43 13.26
N ALA A 850 -28.69 28.78 13.01
CA ALA A 850 -29.83 28.38 13.84
C ALA A 850 -30.03 26.86 13.92
N ILE A 851 -29.75 26.11 12.85
CA ILE A 851 -29.77 24.64 12.88
C ILE A 851 -28.48 24.00 13.43
N GLY A 852 -27.57 24.80 13.98
CA GLY A 852 -26.39 24.32 14.72
C GLY A 852 -25.08 24.36 13.94
N GLY A 853 -24.96 25.16 12.88
CA GLY A 853 -23.70 25.50 12.19
C GLY A 853 -23.15 24.45 11.22
N VAL A 854 -23.92 23.40 10.92
CA VAL A 854 -23.63 22.40 9.86
C VAL A 854 -24.87 22.29 9.01
N SER A 855 -24.75 22.56 7.71
CA SER A 855 -25.87 22.47 6.78
C SER A 855 -25.39 22.22 5.36
N GLY A 856 -26.30 21.74 4.50
CA GLY A 856 -26.04 21.56 3.08
C GLY A 856 -25.96 22.87 2.30
N HIS A 857 -26.59 23.94 2.80
CA HIS A 857 -26.67 25.22 2.08
C HIS A 857 -25.53 26.20 2.40
N ALA A 858 -24.98 26.16 3.62
CA ALA A 858 -23.87 27.00 4.10
C ALA A 858 -23.20 26.36 5.33
N GLY A 859 -22.01 26.83 5.72
CA GLY A 859 -21.33 26.44 6.95
C GLY A 859 -19.88 25.98 6.81
N VAL A 860 -19.41 25.73 5.58
CA VAL A 860 -18.00 25.39 5.34
C VAL A 860 -17.14 26.65 5.36
N PHE A 861 -15.97 26.51 5.98
CA PHE A 861 -14.84 27.42 5.86
C PHE A 861 -13.74 26.73 5.06
N SER A 862 -13.10 27.44 4.13
CA SER A 862 -12.06 26.87 3.25
C SER A 862 -11.07 27.95 2.77
N THR A 863 -10.03 27.52 2.02
CA THR A 863 -8.96 28.37 1.47
C THR A 863 -8.85 28.19 -0.05
N ALA A 864 -8.18 29.12 -0.73
CA ALA A 864 -8.06 29.03 -2.18
C ALA A 864 -7.24 27.80 -2.68
N PRO A 865 -6.12 27.39 -2.03
CA PRO A 865 -5.42 26.14 -2.37
C PRO A 865 -6.25 24.87 -2.20
N ASP A 866 -7.03 24.77 -1.12
CA ASP A 866 -7.92 23.63 -0.87
C ASP A 866 -8.98 23.51 -1.99
N LEU A 867 -9.63 24.63 -2.35
CA LEU A 867 -10.64 24.65 -3.41
C LEU A 867 -10.04 24.49 -4.81
N ALA A 868 -8.79 24.90 -5.03
CA ALA A 868 -8.07 24.64 -6.27
C ALA A 868 -7.86 23.14 -6.51
N ALA A 869 -7.50 22.37 -5.47
CA ALA A 869 -7.43 20.91 -5.55
C ALA A 869 -8.80 20.28 -5.89
N PHE A 870 -9.87 20.77 -5.27
CA PHE A 870 -11.25 20.36 -5.58
C PHE A 870 -11.64 20.67 -7.04
N CYS A 871 -11.30 21.84 -7.56
CA CYS A 871 -11.59 22.21 -8.95
C CYS A 871 -10.79 21.35 -9.95
N GLN A 872 -9.50 21.07 -9.67
CA GLN A 872 -8.70 20.20 -10.52
C GLN A 872 -9.20 18.75 -10.50
N MET A 873 -9.73 18.24 -9.38
CA MET A 873 -10.41 16.94 -9.33
C MET A 873 -11.56 16.85 -10.34
N LEU A 874 -12.36 17.90 -10.46
CA LEU A 874 -13.47 17.95 -11.43
C LEU A 874 -12.96 18.03 -12.87
N LEU A 875 -11.97 18.88 -13.17
CA LEU A 875 -11.34 18.95 -14.50
C LEU A 875 -10.75 17.60 -14.95
N ASN A 876 -10.15 16.85 -14.03
CA ASN A 876 -9.55 15.54 -14.28
C ASN A 876 -10.59 14.41 -14.50
N GLY A 877 -11.90 14.69 -14.38
CA GLY A 877 -12.94 13.66 -14.41
C GLY A 877 -12.99 12.80 -13.15
N GLY A 878 -12.86 13.43 -11.98
CA GLY A 878 -13.14 12.83 -10.67
C GLY A 878 -11.93 12.32 -9.88
N VAL A 879 -10.69 12.58 -10.33
CA VAL A 879 -9.46 12.08 -9.72
C VAL A 879 -8.44 13.20 -9.44
N TYR A 880 -7.80 13.18 -8.27
CA TYR A 880 -6.73 14.13 -7.92
C TYR A 880 -5.73 13.47 -6.98
N ALA A 881 -4.43 13.68 -7.21
CA ALA A 881 -3.34 13.05 -6.43
C ALA A 881 -3.52 11.52 -6.27
N HIS A 882 -3.86 10.84 -7.38
CA HIS A 882 -4.24 9.42 -7.46
C HIS A 882 -5.51 8.99 -6.72
N GLN A 883 -6.14 9.88 -5.94
CA GLN A 883 -7.40 9.59 -5.25
C GLN A 883 -8.60 9.86 -6.16
N ARG A 884 -9.37 8.80 -6.48
CA ARG A 884 -10.65 8.95 -7.19
C ARG A 884 -11.77 9.27 -6.21
N ILE A 885 -12.30 10.49 -6.30
CA ILE A 885 -13.43 10.97 -5.50
C ILE A 885 -14.75 10.58 -6.16
N LEU A 886 -14.82 10.69 -7.48
CA LEU A 886 -15.98 10.38 -8.33
C LEU A 886 -15.52 9.65 -9.60
N ARG A 887 -16.41 8.88 -10.21
CA ARG A 887 -16.26 8.30 -11.55
C ARG A 887 -16.43 9.41 -12.59
N ARG A 888 -15.73 9.33 -13.72
CA ARG A 888 -15.78 10.34 -14.78
C ARG A 888 -17.21 10.56 -15.30
N ALA A 889 -17.95 9.48 -15.51
CA ALA A 889 -19.37 9.52 -15.89
C ALA A 889 -20.25 10.28 -14.88
N THR A 890 -19.98 10.16 -13.58
CA THR A 890 -20.70 10.90 -12.53
C THR A 890 -20.40 12.39 -12.59
N VAL A 891 -19.12 12.77 -12.78
CA VAL A 891 -18.74 14.18 -12.97
C VAL A 891 -19.46 14.74 -14.20
N THR A 892 -19.38 14.06 -15.36
CA THR A 892 -20.10 14.46 -16.58
C THR A 892 -21.61 14.60 -16.34
N LEU A 893 -22.26 13.64 -15.69
CA LEU A 893 -23.70 13.71 -15.39
C LEU A 893 -24.08 14.93 -14.53
N PHE A 894 -23.22 15.30 -13.58
CA PHE A 894 -23.46 16.41 -12.67
C PHE A 894 -23.07 17.78 -13.23
N THR A 895 -22.15 17.86 -14.21
CA THR A 895 -21.69 19.13 -14.80
C THR A 895 -22.27 19.42 -16.18
N THR A 896 -22.86 18.44 -16.88
CA THR A 896 -23.52 18.67 -18.18
C THR A 896 -24.70 19.63 -18.03
N PRO A 897 -24.78 20.72 -18.83
CA PRO A 897 -25.95 21.59 -18.89
C PRO A 897 -27.22 20.85 -19.33
N GLN A 898 -28.29 21.00 -18.56
CA GLN A 898 -29.62 20.45 -18.87
C GLN A 898 -30.56 21.62 -19.15
N ARG A 899 -31.29 21.57 -20.28
CA ARG A 899 -32.33 22.56 -20.59
C ARG A 899 -33.56 22.28 -19.73
N LEU A 900 -34.03 23.31 -19.02
CA LEU A 900 -35.13 23.22 -18.05
C LEU A 900 -36.25 24.20 -18.46
N SER A 901 -37.45 24.01 -17.92
CA SER A 901 -38.51 24.99 -18.10
C SER A 901 -38.11 26.31 -17.43
N GLY A 902 -37.87 27.34 -18.23
CA GLY A 902 -37.44 28.67 -17.77
C GLY A 902 -35.93 28.84 -17.51
N GLY A 903 -35.07 27.88 -17.86
CA GLY A 903 -33.64 27.98 -17.57
C GLY A 903 -32.75 26.94 -18.24
N THR A 904 -31.47 26.92 -17.85
CA THR A 904 -30.52 25.86 -18.19
C THR A 904 -29.55 25.73 -17.03
N ARG A 905 -29.39 24.51 -16.50
CA ARG A 905 -28.67 24.26 -15.25
C ARG A 905 -28.08 22.85 -15.24
N THR A 906 -27.05 22.62 -14.45
CA THR A 906 -26.54 21.26 -14.18
C THR A 906 -27.21 20.68 -12.92
N LEU A 907 -26.77 19.52 -12.43
CA LEU A 907 -27.13 19.06 -11.09
C LEU A 907 -26.33 19.84 -10.03
N GLY A 908 -26.97 20.83 -9.40
CA GLY A 908 -26.40 21.68 -8.34
C GLY A 908 -25.66 22.93 -8.85
N TRP A 909 -24.80 22.79 -9.86
CA TRP A 909 -24.02 23.92 -10.39
C TRP A 909 -24.85 24.83 -11.31
N ALA A 910 -24.46 26.10 -11.38
CA ALA A 910 -24.96 27.03 -12.39
C ALA A 910 -24.04 27.01 -13.63
N VAL A 911 -24.58 27.42 -14.77
CA VAL A 911 -23.86 27.59 -16.04
C VAL A 911 -23.62 29.09 -16.32
N PRO A 912 -22.70 29.47 -17.22
CA PRO A 912 -22.62 30.85 -17.71
C PRO A 912 -23.92 31.31 -18.37
N THR A 913 -24.25 32.58 -18.22
CA THR A 913 -25.40 33.22 -18.86
C THR A 913 -25.00 34.61 -19.35
N PRO A 914 -25.61 35.15 -20.43
CA PRO A 914 -25.31 36.49 -20.92
C PRO A 914 -25.46 37.57 -19.83
N GLY A 915 -24.38 38.32 -19.57
CA GLY A 915 -24.32 39.33 -18.50
C GLY A 915 -24.22 38.77 -17.06
N GLY A 916 -24.19 37.44 -16.90
CA GLY A 916 -24.15 36.74 -15.62
C GLY A 916 -22.83 36.92 -14.85
N LEU A 917 -22.76 36.33 -13.66
CA LEU A 917 -21.61 36.44 -12.74
C LEU A 917 -20.39 35.58 -13.16
N ALA A 918 -20.45 34.94 -14.33
CA ALA A 918 -19.34 34.26 -14.96
C ALA A 918 -18.36 35.23 -15.64
N GLY A 919 -18.83 36.38 -16.14
CA GLY A 919 -18.11 37.12 -17.19
C GLY A 919 -18.64 36.73 -18.57
N HIS A 920 -17.88 37.00 -19.62
CA HIS A 920 -18.31 36.91 -21.02
C HIS A 920 -17.66 35.78 -21.82
N TYR A 921 -16.57 35.18 -21.33
CA TYR A 921 -15.70 34.30 -22.14
C TYR A 921 -15.64 32.82 -21.73
N PHE A 922 -16.29 32.42 -20.62
CA PHE A 922 -16.40 31.01 -20.22
C PHE A 922 -17.19 30.19 -21.25
N SER A 923 -16.80 28.93 -21.47
CA SER A 923 -17.44 28.03 -22.45
C SER A 923 -18.89 27.63 -22.09
N GLU A 924 -19.65 27.09 -23.06
CA GLU A 924 -21.01 26.59 -22.82
C GLU A 924 -21.03 25.40 -21.83
N HIS A 925 -19.98 24.57 -21.79
CA HIS A 925 -19.85 23.46 -20.84
C HIS A 925 -19.24 23.87 -19.48
N SER A 926 -18.90 25.15 -19.31
CA SER A 926 -18.41 25.65 -18.03
C SER A 926 -19.49 25.60 -16.96
N PHE A 927 -19.09 25.48 -15.71
CA PHE A 927 -19.99 25.44 -14.57
C PHE A 927 -19.38 26.12 -13.35
N GLY A 928 -20.23 26.59 -12.44
CA GLY A 928 -19.78 27.36 -11.29
C GLY A 928 -20.86 27.65 -10.26
N HIS A 929 -20.46 28.38 -9.21
CA HIS A 929 -21.35 28.85 -8.17
C HIS A 929 -20.76 30.10 -7.50
N THR A 930 -21.62 30.90 -6.86
CA THR A 930 -21.19 32.06 -6.05
C THR A 930 -21.66 31.92 -4.60
N GLY A 931 -20.93 32.50 -3.65
CA GLY A 931 -21.31 32.60 -2.24
C GLY A 931 -21.76 34.02 -1.86
N PHE A 932 -22.69 34.13 -0.90
CA PHE A 932 -23.23 35.42 -0.44
C PHE A 932 -22.16 36.32 0.22
N THR A 933 -21.19 35.69 0.90
CA THR A 933 -20.01 36.33 1.51
C THR A 933 -19.07 36.99 0.51
N GLY A 934 -19.24 36.70 -0.79
CA GLY A 934 -18.48 37.29 -1.90
C GLY A 934 -17.56 36.32 -2.64
N THR A 935 -17.56 35.04 -2.26
CA THR A 935 -16.77 33.97 -2.88
C THR A 935 -17.35 33.51 -4.24
N SER A 936 -16.55 32.89 -5.10
CA SER A 936 -17.02 32.20 -6.32
C SER A 936 -16.04 31.13 -6.79
N ILE A 937 -16.59 30.12 -7.46
CA ILE A 937 -15.86 29.08 -8.21
C ILE A 937 -16.45 29.04 -9.61
N TRP A 938 -15.60 29.02 -10.63
CA TRP A 938 -15.94 28.67 -12.01
C TRP A 938 -14.91 27.69 -12.57
N VAL A 939 -15.37 26.73 -13.37
CA VAL A 939 -14.57 25.66 -13.97
C VAL A 939 -14.96 25.54 -15.45
N ASP A 940 -13.97 25.49 -16.33
CA ASP A 940 -14.09 25.36 -17.78
C ASP A 940 -13.38 24.07 -18.24
N PRO A 941 -14.13 22.98 -18.50
CA PRO A 941 -13.56 21.72 -18.97
C PRO A 941 -12.90 21.82 -20.34
N ASP A 942 -13.43 22.67 -21.23
CA ASP A 942 -12.96 22.79 -22.62
C ASP A 942 -11.60 23.48 -22.69
N GLN A 943 -11.39 24.51 -21.86
CA GLN A 943 -10.13 25.24 -21.75
C GLN A 943 -9.14 24.64 -20.73
N GLN A 944 -9.59 23.67 -19.93
CA GLN A 944 -8.85 23.13 -18.78
C GLN A 944 -8.46 24.23 -17.78
N LEU A 945 -9.44 25.07 -17.40
CA LEU A 945 -9.29 26.23 -16.54
C LEU A 945 -10.21 26.12 -15.31
N PHE A 946 -9.79 26.68 -14.18
CA PHE A 946 -10.69 27.10 -13.11
C PHE A 946 -10.26 28.44 -12.51
N VAL A 947 -11.22 29.15 -11.93
CA VAL A 947 -11.00 30.34 -11.11
C VAL A 947 -11.72 30.18 -9.77
N VAL A 948 -10.96 30.21 -8.68
CA VAL A 948 -11.47 30.31 -7.32
C VAL A 948 -11.17 31.72 -6.81
N PHE A 949 -12.20 32.46 -6.43
CA PHE A 949 -12.07 33.82 -5.92
C PHE A 949 -12.77 33.91 -4.57
N LEU A 950 -12.02 34.13 -3.49
CA LEU A 950 -12.56 34.20 -2.13
C LEU A 950 -12.44 35.63 -1.60
N THR A 951 -13.53 36.18 -1.10
CA THR A 951 -13.60 37.55 -0.56
C THR A 951 -14.53 37.59 0.65
N ASN A 952 -14.47 38.67 1.43
CA ASN A 952 -15.42 38.99 2.49
C ASN A 952 -16.19 40.29 2.19
N ARG A 953 -16.89 40.36 1.05
CA ARG A 953 -17.64 41.54 0.58
C ARG A 953 -18.70 42.05 1.57
N VAL A 954 -19.22 41.16 2.42
CA VAL A 954 -20.20 41.48 3.47
C VAL A 954 -19.57 42.14 4.70
N HIS A 955 -18.28 42.45 4.66
CA HIS A 955 -17.59 43.20 5.71
C HIS A 955 -17.57 44.71 5.40
N PRO A 956 -18.01 45.60 6.31
CA PRO A 956 -18.65 45.31 7.60
C PRO A 956 -20.17 45.05 7.52
N THR A 957 -20.79 45.20 6.33
CA THR A 957 -22.24 45.07 6.09
C THR A 957 -22.54 44.38 4.76
N ARG A 958 -23.63 43.60 4.71
CA ARG A 958 -24.14 42.87 3.53
C ARG A 958 -24.61 43.74 2.37
N GLU A 959 -24.87 45.03 2.60
CA GLU A 959 -25.40 45.95 1.58
C GLU A 959 -24.46 46.22 0.40
N ASN A 960 -23.17 45.87 0.52
CA ASN A 960 -22.18 46.12 -0.52
C ASN A 960 -22.35 45.20 -1.75
N GLN A 961 -22.99 45.68 -2.81
CA GLN A 961 -23.23 44.91 -4.04
C GLN A 961 -22.11 44.98 -5.08
N LYS A 962 -21.01 45.73 -4.85
CA LYS A 962 -19.92 45.92 -5.84
C LYS A 962 -19.32 44.62 -6.37
N ILE A 963 -19.32 43.56 -5.55
CA ILE A 963 -18.84 42.21 -5.91
C ILE A 963 -19.47 41.64 -7.19
N GLN A 964 -20.68 42.06 -7.57
CA GLN A 964 -21.35 41.59 -8.78
C GLN A 964 -20.60 41.98 -10.06
N GLN A 965 -20.07 43.21 -10.11
CA GLN A 965 -19.23 43.65 -11.23
C GLN A 965 -17.82 43.06 -11.13
N VAL A 966 -17.22 43.12 -9.93
CA VAL A 966 -15.83 42.64 -9.72
C VAL A 966 -15.64 41.18 -10.14
N ARG A 967 -16.63 40.30 -9.92
CA ARG A 967 -16.57 38.92 -10.41
C ARG A 967 -16.40 38.85 -11.92
N ARG A 968 -17.22 39.58 -12.70
CA ARG A 968 -17.09 39.66 -14.16
C ARG A 968 -15.72 40.21 -14.55
N ASP A 969 -15.34 41.36 -14.00
CA ASP A 969 -14.08 42.03 -14.31
C ASP A 969 -12.85 41.13 -14.07
N VAL A 970 -12.84 40.37 -12.97
CA VAL A 970 -11.75 39.45 -12.62
C VAL A 970 -11.73 38.22 -13.53
N HIS A 971 -12.88 37.59 -13.80
CA HIS A 971 -12.94 36.44 -14.68
C HIS A 971 -12.58 36.82 -16.13
N ASP A 972 -13.11 37.94 -16.63
CA ASP A 972 -12.81 38.44 -17.97
C ASP A 972 -11.32 38.80 -18.11
N ALA A 973 -10.72 39.42 -17.08
CA ALA A 973 -9.30 39.70 -17.06
C ALA A 973 -8.43 38.44 -17.04
N VAL A 974 -8.85 37.34 -16.38
CA VAL A 974 -8.18 36.03 -16.45
C VAL A 974 -8.27 35.45 -17.86
N MET A 975 -9.47 35.45 -18.46
CA MET A 975 -9.68 34.91 -19.82
C MET A 975 -8.92 35.70 -20.89
N GLN A 976 -8.85 37.02 -20.75
CA GLN A 976 -8.04 37.88 -21.62
C GLN A 976 -6.54 37.67 -21.40
N ALA A 977 -6.08 37.57 -20.15
CA ALA A 977 -4.67 37.32 -19.81
C ALA A 977 -4.13 35.98 -20.38
N LEU A 978 -4.97 34.93 -20.38
CA LEU A 978 -4.63 33.61 -20.92
C LEU A 978 -4.88 33.48 -22.43
N GLY A 979 -5.33 34.55 -23.11
CA GLY A 979 -5.62 34.54 -24.55
C GLY A 979 -6.87 33.74 -24.96
N LEU A 980 -7.74 33.43 -24.00
CA LEU A 980 -8.97 32.63 -24.17
C LEU A 980 -10.20 33.48 -24.54
N ALA A 981 -10.06 34.80 -24.55
CA ALA A 981 -11.12 35.77 -24.84
C ALA A 981 -11.48 35.86 -26.34
N THR A 982 -11.89 34.73 -26.95
CA THR A 982 -12.55 34.73 -28.26
C THR A 982 -13.99 35.20 -28.13
N THR A 983 -14.39 36.20 -28.91
CA THR A 983 -15.80 36.59 -29.04
C THR A 983 -16.59 35.43 -29.64
N ALA A 984 -17.66 35.00 -28.96
CA ALA A 984 -18.62 34.06 -29.55
C ALA A 984 -19.18 34.65 -30.86
N ALA A 985 -19.22 33.84 -31.92
CA ALA A 985 -19.96 34.20 -33.12
C ALA A 985 -21.46 34.21 -32.78
N HIS A 986 -22.14 35.29 -33.19
CA HIS A 986 -23.56 35.53 -32.90
C HIS A 986 -24.51 34.63 -33.70
#